data_AF-A0A813ZRT8-F1
#
_entry.id   AF-A0A813ZRT8-F1
#
_cell.length_a   1.000
_cell.length_b   1.000
_cell.length_c   1.000
_cell.angle_alpha   90.00
_cell.angle_beta   90.00
_cell.angle_gamma   90.00
#
_symmetry.space_group_name_H-M   'P 1'
#
loop_
_entity.id
_entity.type
_entity.pdbx_description
1 polymer ?
#
loop_
_entity_poly.entity_id
_entity_poly.type
_entity_poly.pdbx_seq_one_letter_code
_entity_poly.pdbx_strand_id
1 'polypeptide(L)'
;MTVVLEQESMKSKEAFINDNSFSINNIQENLKLRTNERNDQNLQTDLLDTSTEMSSFNPCRMYCKCSTCFILSCITFVMGLIMLFTFDPMVNKIIANKMAIIEGREGHQFWKNPPAEIHRKMYIWHCANPIEVQNGGIPDLIERGPYVYREQWNRSNIFYNDDLSTLSYIPITTLYFDRNQSVGPDDVYVTVINVPLMAMAHEIQFNSSEIQKSINIFLHLFGTKLFVNVTVKDLMEGYTDPLIEMASLVKPGSLKDNKFGILQPRNGSYYQNFTINTGYNDITEVAKVISFNGVQRLNYWSTPQANMFNGTDGSLFPPHLNKNKDVYSYNADMCRSYYLSFLREKKDGYVTLYDYHLSSNVFNMSREENRGFCGQGSCLGDGDYFRDVMNQLDDNRLRHIALEVILNDVKSISYDGRKIRKFAQAVSPSLFADIIKHVDKRIVTRFSLYTLLTLCNKNRDSTRPLKSFLDEHNMYAITDENELEKICLKILEENPKTIDRYKTNPKKALEQLHSITCKKHHGRIHDDIVNDTFKHYFLKNMSTRLNYFRMIFPRYHSTKPTPHQQNMMARGLPKRTPIDGVQHVIAVGSGKGGVGKSSVSVNLALALSRLSYRVGILDADIFGPSIPTLLNLRNHKATTLTKTNLIEPLINFNLKCMSIAFLTKSDGPVVWRGLMVMQAIEKLLRQIAWSPLDYLIVDLPPGTGDIQLSLAQLIPLSGVLMVTTPQELSLVDVRKAIEMFRLVQAPILGIVENFSTYFCQKCGHEEKIFGENGGESLGKEYHLKILQSLPIDIYFRQACDEGRPISEKNDTILWSKFNNLANEIVKLLPTDRTTII
;
A
#
# COMPACT_ATOMS: atom_id res chain seq x y z
N MET A 1 -7.70 -8.91 5.25
CA MET A 1 -6.78 -10.01 4.87
C MET A 1 -7.09 -11.15 5.82
N THR A 2 -7.91 -12.11 5.40
CA THR A 2 -8.33 -13.21 6.26
C THR A 2 -7.31 -14.33 6.10
N VAL A 3 -6.41 -14.48 7.06
CA VAL A 3 -5.54 -15.66 7.13
C VAL A 3 -6.42 -16.79 7.66
N VAL A 4 -6.97 -17.59 6.74
CA VAL A 4 -7.62 -18.85 7.10
C VAL A 4 -6.51 -19.84 7.41
N LEU A 5 -6.25 -20.08 8.69
CA LEU A 5 -5.44 -21.20 9.15
C LEU A 5 -6.28 -22.47 8.99
N GLU A 6 -6.36 -22.99 7.78
CA GLU A 6 -6.82 -24.36 7.53
C GLU A 6 -5.66 -25.31 7.80
N GLN A 7 -5.60 -25.87 9.01
CA GLN A 7 -4.89 -27.12 9.24
C GLN A 7 -5.74 -28.27 8.68
N GLU A 8 -5.59 -28.54 7.38
CA GLU A 8 -6.07 -29.80 6.81
C GLU A 8 -5.11 -30.92 7.19
N SER A 9 -5.53 -31.81 8.10
CA SER A 9 -4.90 -33.12 8.25
C SER A 9 -5.22 -33.96 7.01
N MET A 10 -4.29 -34.08 6.06
CA MET A 10 -4.40 -35.07 4.98
C MET A 10 -3.17 -35.96 4.89
N LYS A 11 -3.38 -37.20 5.35
CA LYS A 11 -2.81 -38.48 4.88
C LYS A 11 -1.34 -38.46 4.43
N SER A 12 -0.42 -38.59 5.39
CA SER A 12 0.85 -39.26 5.12
C SER A 12 0.64 -40.78 5.13
N LYS A 13 0.37 -41.34 3.94
CA LYS A 13 0.72 -42.74 3.67
C LYS A 13 2.24 -42.83 3.58
N GLU A 14 2.76 -43.86 4.25
CA GLU A 14 4.04 -44.53 3.99
C GLU A 14 5.30 -43.65 3.95
N ALA A 15 5.94 -43.46 5.11
CA ALA A 15 7.39 -43.63 5.30
C ALA A 15 7.75 -43.23 6.73
N PHE A 16 7.62 -44.15 7.70
CA PHE A 16 8.46 -44.25 8.91
C PHE A 16 8.00 -45.43 9.79
N ILE A 17 7.93 -46.62 9.18
CA ILE A 17 8.08 -47.90 9.89
C ILE A 17 9.14 -48.68 9.12
N ASN A 18 10.36 -48.15 9.09
CA ASN A 18 11.55 -48.84 8.62
C ASN A 18 12.73 -48.16 9.30
N ASP A 19 12.86 -48.39 10.60
CA ASP A 19 14.12 -48.47 11.32
C ASP A 19 13.79 -48.73 12.80
N ASN A 20 13.57 -50.03 13.07
CA ASN A 20 13.60 -50.74 14.37
C ASN A 20 12.73 -52.01 14.37
N SER A 21 12.42 -52.60 13.21
CA SER A 21 11.79 -53.92 13.07
C SER A 21 12.79 -55.04 12.80
N PHE A 22 14.06 -54.89 13.22
CA PHE A 22 15.03 -55.98 13.22
C PHE A 22 15.12 -56.60 14.62
N SER A 23 14.11 -57.42 15.01
CA SER A 23 14.23 -58.54 15.97
C SER A 23 12.90 -59.25 16.35
N ILE A 24 11.73 -58.98 15.72
CA ILE A 24 10.46 -59.62 16.17
C ILE A 24 9.71 -60.40 15.07
N ASN A 25 10.16 -60.39 13.81
CA ASN A 25 9.47 -61.10 12.73
C ASN A 25 9.86 -62.59 12.54
N ASN A 26 10.80 -63.14 13.31
CA ASN A 26 11.20 -64.55 13.19
C ASN A 26 10.45 -65.54 14.09
N ILE A 27 9.49 -65.08 14.92
CA ILE A 27 8.77 -65.96 15.87
C ILE A 27 7.28 -66.12 15.50
N GLN A 28 6.69 -65.23 14.71
CA GLN A 28 5.26 -65.30 14.37
C GLN A 28 4.92 -65.94 13.00
N GLU A 29 5.91 -66.18 12.12
CA GLU A 29 5.67 -66.88 10.84
C GLU A 29 5.68 -68.41 10.96
N ASN A 30 6.24 -68.99 12.03
CA ASN A 30 6.25 -70.44 12.23
C ASN A 30 4.98 -71.02 12.91
N LEU A 31 4.01 -70.19 13.30
CA LEU A 31 2.81 -70.63 14.05
C LEU A 31 1.49 -70.47 13.29
N LYS A 32 1.50 -70.02 12.03
CA LYS A 32 0.27 -69.87 11.21
C LYS A 32 0.17 -70.81 10.00
N LEU A 33 1.10 -71.73 9.81
CA LEU A 33 1.08 -72.73 8.72
C LEU A 33 0.48 -74.10 9.10
N ARG A 34 -0.26 -74.21 10.21
CA ARG A 34 -0.94 -75.46 10.58
C ARG A 34 -2.31 -75.25 11.22
N THR A 35 -3.23 -74.62 10.51
CA THR A 35 -4.67 -74.83 10.78
C THR A 35 -5.50 -74.42 9.57
N ASN A 36 -5.99 -75.45 8.87
CA ASN A 36 -7.32 -75.56 8.25
C ASN A 36 -7.28 -76.00 6.79
N GLU A 37 -7.35 -77.33 6.60
CA GLU A 37 -8.09 -77.95 5.52
C GLU A 37 -8.39 -79.42 5.91
N ARG A 38 -9.62 -79.70 6.33
CA ARG A 38 -10.47 -80.77 5.78
C ARG A 38 -11.78 -80.91 6.57
N ASN A 39 -12.85 -80.79 5.79
CA ASN A 39 -14.24 -81.11 6.14
C ASN A 39 -14.40 -82.61 6.43
N ASP A 40 -15.37 -82.93 7.28
CA ASP A 40 -16.67 -83.51 6.90
C ASP A 40 -17.21 -84.49 7.97
N GLN A 41 -18.46 -84.22 8.35
CA GLN A 41 -19.56 -85.17 8.51
C GLN A 41 -19.64 -86.12 9.72
N ASN A 42 -20.80 -85.97 10.37
CA ASN A 42 -21.67 -87.02 10.93
C ASN A 42 -21.13 -87.86 12.08
N LEU A 43 -21.71 -87.68 13.28
CA LEU A 43 -22.74 -88.61 13.73
C LEU A 43 -23.52 -88.09 14.96
N GLN A 44 -24.82 -88.22 14.84
CA GLN A 44 -25.85 -87.99 15.83
C GLN A 44 -25.94 -89.20 16.79
N THR A 45 -26.66 -89.02 17.90
CA THR A 45 -27.33 -90.02 18.76
C THR A 45 -26.52 -90.81 19.81
N ASP A 46 -26.76 -90.40 21.06
CA ASP A 46 -27.39 -91.18 22.14
C ASP A 46 -26.69 -92.40 22.78
N LEU A 47 -26.53 -92.24 24.10
CA LEU A 47 -26.95 -93.16 25.16
C LEU A 47 -26.51 -94.64 25.04
N LEU A 48 -25.57 -95.03 25.90
CA LEU A 48 -25.76 -95.98 27.02
C LEU A 48 -24.42 -96.57 27.44
N ASP A 49 -24.22 -96.58 28.77
CA ASP A 49 -23.42 -97.51 29.54
C ASP A 49 -21.97 -97.79 29.11
N THR A 50 -21.04 -97.38 29.97
CA THR A 50 -20.39 -98.36 30.84
C THR A 50 -19.71 -97.64 31.99
N SER A 51 -20.42 -97.63 33.12
CA SER A 51 -19.84 -97.51 34.43
C SER A 51 -18.87 -98.67 34.67
N THR A 52 -17.75 -98.34 35.32
CA THR A 52 -17.09 -99.05 36.44
C THR A 52 -15.57 -99.03 36.28
N GLU A 53 -14.91 -98.14 37.02
CA GLU A 53 -14.24 -98.52 38.27
C GLU A 53 -13.57 -97.30 38.90
N MET A 54 -14.18 -96.86 40.01
CA MET A 54 -13.52 -96.07 41.05
C MET A 54 -12.40 -96.88 41.68
N SER A 55 -11.21 -96.30 41.87
CA SER A 55 -10.61 -96.16 43.21
C SER A 55 -9.21 -95.56 43.18
N SER A 56 -9.10 -94.38 43.79
CA SER A 56 -8.00 -93.89 44.66
C SER A 56 -7.93 -92.36 44.66
N PHE A 57 -9.06 -91.71 44.98
CA PHE A 57 -9.08 -90.29 45.31
C PHE A 57 -8.53 -90.09 46.72
N ASN A 58 -7.34 -89.51 46.81
CA ASN A 58 -6.65 -89.19 48.05
C ASN A 58 -7.12 -87.78 48.51
N PRO A 59 -7.99 -87.64 49.54
CA PRO A 59 -8.66 -86.38 49.86
C PRO A 59 -7.70 -85.27 50.34
N CYS A 60 -6.55 -85.62 50.91
CA CYS A 60 -5.57 -84.61 51.36
C CYS A 60 -4.88 -83.84 50.21
N ARG A 61 -4.79 -84.42 49.00
CA ARG A 61 -4.17 -83.75 47.85
C ARG A 61 -5.12 -82.78 47.14
N MET A 62 -6.43 -82.97 47.32
CA MET A 62 -7.48 -82.13 46.73
C MET A 62 -7.79 -80.90 47.60
N TYR A 63 -7.84 -81.06 48.93
CA TYR A 63 -8.01 -79.93 49.86
C TYR A 63 -6.81 -78.97 49.86
N CYS A 64 -5.59 -79.50 49.73
CA CYS A 64 -4.39 -78.67 49.65
C CYS A 64 -4.33 -77.88 48.32
N LYS A 65 -4.74 -78.49 47.19
CA LYS A 65 -4.86 -77.80 45.89
C LYS A 65 -6.02 -76.79 45.84
N CYS A 66 -7.16 -77.08 46.48
CA CYS A 66 -8.28 -76.14 46.58
C CYS A 66 -7.96 -74.96 47.50
N SER A 67 -7.27 -75.18 48.62
CA SER A 67 -6.81 -74.10 49.51
C SER A 67 -5.79 -73.21 48.80
N THR A 68 -4.80 -73.78 48.10
CA THR A 68 -3.85 -72.98 47.32
C THR A 68 -4.52 -72.24 46.17
N CYS A 69 -5.50 -72.84 45.47
CA CYS A 69 -6.24 -72.16 44.41
C CYS A 69 -7.16 -71.04 44.95
N PHE A 70 -7.77 -71.24 46.13
CA PHE A 70 -8.58 -70.20 46.77
C PHE A 70 -7.70 -69.04 47.26
N ILE A 71 -6.55 -69.33 47.88
CA ILE A 71 -5.58 -68.31 48.29
C ILE A 71 -5.03 -67.58 47.06
N LEU A 72 -4.70 -68.28 45.98
CA LEU A 72 -4.23 -67.66 44.75
C LEU A 72 -5.32 -66.81 44.10
N SER A 73 -6.58 -67.27 44.10
CA SER A 73 -7.74 -66.50 43.63
C SER A 73 -7.94 -65.23 44.46
N CYS A 74 -7.91 -65.33 45.79
CA CYS A 74 -7.96 -64.17 46.68
C CYS A 74 -6.79 -63.22 46.46
N ILE A 75 -5.57 -63.71 46.25
CA ILE A 75 -4.39 -62.88 45.92
C ILE A 75 -4.59 -62.19 44.57
N THR A 76 -5.08 -62.88 43.54
CA THR A 76 -5.34 -62.27 42.23
C THR A 76 -6.49 -61.27 42.27
N PHE A 77 -7.51 -61.50 43.10
CA PHE A 77 -8.61 -60.57 43.30
C PHE A 77 -8.15 -59.32 44.05
N VAL A 78 -7.34 -59.49 45.09
CA VAL A 78 -6.73 -58.38 45.84
C VAL A 78 -5.73 -57.61 44.98
N MET A 79 -4.89 -58.29 44.19
CA MET A 79 -4.01 -57.65 43.20
C MET A 79 -4.81 -56.93 42.12
N GLY A 80 -5.91 -57.52 41.65
CA GLY A 80 -6.82 -56.92 40.69
C GLY A 80 -7.48 -55.64 41.24
N LEU A 81 -7.91 -55.66 42.50
CA LEU A 81 -8.43 -54.49 43.21
C LEU A 81 -7.34 -53.42 43.40
N ILE A 82 -6.13 -53.80 43.84
CA ILE A 82 -5.01 -52.87 43.98
C ILE A 82 -4.66 -52.24 42.61
N MET A 83 -4.56 -53.05 41.55
CA MET A 83 -4.37 -52.56 40.18
C MET A 83 -5.49 -51.59 39.81
N LEU A 84 -6.76 -51.91 40.05
CA LEU A 84 -7.89 -51.05 39.71
C LEU A 84 -7.78 -49.65 40.34
N PHE A 85 -7.32 -49.56 41.60
CA PHE A 85 -7.17 -48.29 42.31
C PHE A 85 -5.83 -47.58 42.07
N THR A 86 -4.77 -48.31 41.69
CA THR A 86 -3.43 -47.74 41.49
C THR A 86 -3.08 -47.46 40.03
N PHE A 87 -3.76 -48.11 39.09
CA PHE A 87 -3.49 -47.99 37.66
C PHE A 87 -3.71 -46.57 37.16
N ASP A 88 -4.85 -45.95 37.44
CA ASP A 88 -5.14 -44.58 37.01
C ASP A 88 -4.13 -43.55 37.57
N PRO A 89 -3.84 -43.50 38.90
CA PRO A 89 -2.78 -42.64 39.42
C PRO A 89 -1.40 -42.91 38.83
N MET A 90 -1.05 -44.18 38.60
CA MET A 90 0.24 -44.57 38.03
C MET A 90 0.36 -44.09 36.58
N VAL A 91 -0.67 -44.32 35.76
CA VAL A 91 -0.73 -43.85 34.36
C VAL A 91 -0.66 -42.32 34.33
N ASN A 92 -1.43 -41.63 35.17
CA ASN A 92 -1.38 -40.16 35.25
C ASN A 92 0.01 -39.65 35.65
N LYS A 93 0.70 -40.34 36.56
CA LYS A 93 2.08 -39.99 36.94
C LYS A 93 3.07 -40.23 35.80
N ILE A 94 2.90 -41.30 35.01
CA ILE A 94 3.72 -41.57 33.83
C ILE A 94 3.48 -40.49 32.76
N ILE A 95 2.21 -40.15 32.48
CA ILE A 95 1.84 -39.08 31.54
C ILE A 95 2.44 -37.75 31.99
N ALA A 96 2.24 -37.36 33.25
CA ALA A 96 2.80 -36.13 33.80
C ALA A 96 4.32 -36.09 33.69
N ASN A 97 4.99 -37.19 34.02
CA ASN A 97 6.43 -37.27 33.92
C ASN A 97 6.92 -37.14 32.47
N LYS A 98 6.28 -37.83 31.52
CA LYS A 98 6.67 -37.82 30.10
C LYS A 98 6.32 -36.53 29.37
N MET A 99 5.18 -35.91 29.67
CA MET A 99 4.70 -34.70 28.99
C MET A 99 5.35 -33.41 29.48
N ALA A 100 5.87 -33.37 30.71
CA ALA A 100 6.58 -32.19 31.23
C ALA A 100 7.77 -31.81 30.31
N ILE A 101 7.93 -30.51 30.05
CA ILE A 101 8.92 -29.96 29.12
C ILE A 101 10.26 -29.80 29.84
N ILE A 102 10.83 -30.91 30.29
CA ILE A 102 12.12 -30.97 30.98
C ILE A 102 13.14 -31.66 30.08
N GLU A 103 14.34 -31.11 30.03
CA GLU A 103 15.44 -31.66 29.24
C GLU A 103 15.67 -33.15 29.55
N GLY A 104 15.84 -33.97 28.51
CA GLY A 104 15.95 -35.42 28.60
C GLY A 104 14.62 -36.19 28.62
N ARG A 105 13.46 -35.52 28.68
CA ARG A 105 12.14 -36.15 28.60
C ARG A 105 11.52 -36.04 27.20
N GLU A 106 10.60 -36.96 26.89
CA GLU A 106 9.87 -37.00 25.61
C GLU A 106 9.13 -35.68 25.32
N GLY A 107 8.49 -35.08 26.33
CA GLY A 107 7.77 -33.81 26.21
C GLY A 107 8.66 -32.66 25.74
N HIS A 108 9.90 -32.58 26.23
CA HIS A 108 10.88 -31.60 25.73
C HIS A 108 11.29 -31.87 24.29
N GLN A 109 11.46 -33.14 23.89
CA GLN A 109 11.85 -33.49 22.52
C GLN A 109 10.75 -33.17 21.51
N PHE A 110 9.51 -33.59 21.78
CA PHE A 110 8.37 -33.31 20.91
C PHE A 110 8.03 -31.83 20.84
N TRP A 111 8.16 -31.13 21.96
CA TRP A 111 8.05 -29.68 21.96
C TRP A 111 9.18 -29.10 21.12
N LYS A 112 10.45 -29.31 21.45
CA LYS A 112 11.58 -28.68 20.74
C LYS A 112 11.56 -28.92 19.23
N ASN A 113 11.28 -30.15 18.79
CA ASN A 113 11.22 -30.57 17.39
C ASN A 113 9.91 -31.35 17.13
N PRO A 114 8.83 -30.68 16.71
CA PRO A 114 7.57 -31.34 16.40
C PRO A 114 7.75 -32.37 15.27
N PRO A 115 7.24 -33.60 15.41
CA PRO A 115 7.42 -34.66 14.41
C PRO A 115 6.54 -34.50 13.16
N ALA A 116 5.54 -33.62 13.21
CA ALA A 116 4.63 -33.37 12.10
C ALA A 116 5.20 -32.32 11.14
N GLU A 117 5.10 -32.57 9.83
CA GLU A 117 5.34 -31.54 8.83
C GLU A 117 4.20 -30.54 8.80
N ILE A 118 4.54 -29.27 8.97
CA ILE A 118 3.58 -28.17 9.01
C ILE A 118 3.65 -27.44 7.68
N HIS A 119 2.49 -27.27 7.03
CA HIS A 119 2.35 -26.53 5.79
C HIS A 119 1.49 -25.29 6.00
N ARG A 120 1.91 -24.15 5.45
CA ARG A 120 1.13 -22.92 5.35
C ARG A 120 0.65 -22.73 3.92
N LYS A 121 -0.66 -22.77 3.73
CA LYS A 121 -1.30 -22.47 2.44
C LYS A 121 -1.66 -20.98 2.39
N MET A 122 -1.16 -20.27 1.39
CA MET A 122 -1.46 -18.86 1.18
C MET A 122 -2.40 -18.66 -0.01
N TYR A 123 -3.47 -17.90 0.21
CA TYR A 123 -4.42 -17.50 -0.82
C TYR A 123 -4.41 -15.97 -0.95
N ILE A 124 -4.30 -15.48 -2.17
CA ILE A 124 -4.14 -14.05 -2.49
C ILE A 124 -5.35 -13.56 -3.26
N TRP A 125 -5.91 -12.43 -2.84
CA TRP A 125 -7.01 -11.77 -3.52
C TRP A 125 -6.48 -10.77 -4.55
N HIS A 126 -6.51 -11.17 -5.82
CA HIS A 126 -6.11 -10.35 -6.96
C HIS A 126 -7.24 -9.39 -7.36
N CYS A 127 -6.96 -8.09 -7.43
CA CYS A 127 -7.94 -7.11 -7.90
C CYS A 127 -7.93 -7.00 -9.44
N ALA A 128 -9.04 -7.36 -10.08
CA ALA A 128 -9.18 -7.35 -11.53
C ALA A 128 -9.52 -5.96 -12.09
N ASN A 129 -10.15 -5.08 -11.29
CA ASN A 129 -10.61 -3.75 -11.71
C ASN A 129 -10.03 -2.58 -10.86
N PRO A 130 -8.69 -2.49 -10.67
CA PRO A 130 -8.08 -1.52 -9.74
C PRO A 130 -8.37 -0.05 -10.07
N ILE A 131 -8.53 0.29 -11.36
CA ILE A 131 -8.82 1.65 -11.82
C ILE A 131 -10.25 2.06 -11.46
N GLU A 132 -11.21 1.13 -11.58
CA GLU A 132 -12.60 1.41 -11.22
C GLU A 132 -12.73 1.62 -9.71
N VAL A 133 -12.06 0.78 -8.92
CA VAL A 133 -12.03 0.90 -7.46
C VAL A 133 -11.44 2.24 -7.01
N GLN A 134 -10.35 2.69 -7.65
CA GLN A 134 -9.78 4.02 -7.39
C GLN A 134 -10.77 5.16 -7.65
N ASN A 135 -11.73 4.97 -8.55
CA ASN A 135 -12.78 5.94 -8.87
C ASN A 135 -14.08 5.73 -8.06
N GLY A 136 -14.06 4.90 -7.02
CA GLY A 136 -15.21 4.61 -6.15
C GLY A 136 -16.07 3.42 -6.60
N GLY A 137 -15.59 2.60 -7.54
CA GLY A 137 -16.20 1.33 -7.93
C GLY A 137 -16.04 0.23 -6.87
N ILE A 138 -16.79 -0.86 -7.03
CA ILE A 138 -16.73 -2.03 -6.14
C ILE A 138 -15.56 -2.93 -6.58
N PRO A 139 -14.71 -3.43 -5.66
CA PRO A 139 -13.60 -4.30 -6.01
C PRO A 139 -14.05 -5.67 -6.50
N ASP A 140 -13.59 -6.04 -7.69
CA ASP A 140 -13.65 -7.39 -8.25
C ASP A 140 -12.39 -8.15 -7.83
N LEU A 141 -12.56 -9.11 -6.93
CA LEU A 141 -11.47 -9.87 -6.31
C LEU A 141 -11.51 -11.32 -6.77
N ILE A 142 -10.37 -11.77 -7.32
CA ILE A 142 -10.16 -13.15 -7.79
C ILE A 142 -9.19 -13.84 -6.84
N GLU A 143 -9.60 -14.94 -6.23
CA GLU A 143 -8.71 -15.76 -5.40
C GLU A 143 -7.63 -16.44 -6.25
N ARG A 144 -6.38 -16.38 -5.79
CA ARG A 144 -5.21 -17.02 -6.39
C ARG A 144 -4.48 -17.83 -5.33
N GLY A 145 -4.38 -19.14 -5.53
CA GLY A 145 -3.69 -20.04 -4.61
C GLY A 145 -4.16 -21.50 -4.77
N PRO A 146 -3.70 -22.40 -3.90
CA PRO A 146 -2.78 -22.14 -2.79
C PRO A 146 -1.33 -21.95 -3.26
N TYR A 147 -0.60 -21.06 -2.60
CA TYR A 147 0.86 -21.03 -2.59
C TYR A 147 1.32 -21.63 -1.26
N VAL A 148 1.94 -22.80 -1.31
CA VAL A 148 2.23 -23.64 -0.15
C VAL A 148 3.67 -23.42 0.31
N TYR A 149 3.84 -23.19 1.60
CA TYR A 149 5.14 -23.10 2.27
C TYR A 149 5.24 -24.18 3.33
N ARG A 150 6.30 -24.98 3.29
CA ARG A 150 6.66 -25.90 4.37
C ARG A 150 7.33 -25.11 5.49
N GLU A 151 6.84 -25.29 6.71
CA GLU A 151 7.38 -24.63 7.89
C GLU A 151 8.29 -25.56 8.67
N GLN A 152 9.43 -25.03 9.08
CA GLN A 152 10.31 -25.66 10.03
C GLN A 152 10.32 -24.86 11.32
N TRP A 153 9.77 -25.44 12.37
CA TRP A 153 9.70 -24.84 13.70
C TRP A 153 10.93 -25.27 14.51
N ASN A 154 11.72 -24.29 14.94
CA ASN A 154 12.87 -24.47 15.80
C ASN A 154 12.72 -23.60 17.05
N ARG A 155 13.34 -24.03 18.15
CA ARG A 155 13.37 -23.27 19.41
C ARG A 155 14.81 -23.05 19.85
N SER A 156 15.17 -21.78 20.04
CA SER A 156 16.53 -21.35 20.41
C SER A 156 16.55 -20.68 21.77
N ASN A 157 17.74 -20.54 22.36
CA ASN A 157 17.95 -19.84 23.63
C ASN A 157 17.00 -20.35 24.74
N ILE A 158 16.94 -21.67 24.90
CA ILE A 158 16.10 -22.32 25.90
C ILE A 158 16.79 -22.19 27.26
N PHE A 159 16.14 -21.51 28.20
CA PHE A 159 16.63 -21.32 29.57
C PHE A 159 15.58 -21.80 30.56
N TYR A 160 16.00 -22.63 31.51
CA TYR A 160 15.16 -23.07 32.62
C TYR A 160 15.38 -22.16 33.82
N ASN A 161 14.30 -21.89 34.56
CA ASN A 161 14.41 -21.28 35.87
C ASN A 161 14.99 -22.29 36.89
N ASP A 162 15.56 -21.81 37.99
CA ASP A 162 16.26 -22.63 38.99
C ASP A 162 15.38 -23.75 39.59
N ASP A 163 14.07 -23.53 39.67
CA ASP A 163 13.08 -24.46 40.19
C ASP A 163 12.47 -25.39 39.13
N LEU A 164 12.92 -25.29 37.88
CA LEU A 164 12.40 -26.01 36.71
C LEU A 164 10.90 -25.77 36.42
N SER A 165 10.24 -24.82 37.08
CA SER A 165 8.80 -24.59 36.93
C SER A 165 8.44 -23.85 35.63
N THR A 166 9.38 -23.04 35.13
CA THR A 166 9.22 -22.24 33.92
C THR A 166 10.44 -22.38 33.01
N LEU A 167 10.21 -22.16 31.71
CA LEU A 167 11.28 -22.06 30.73
C LEU A 167 11.03 -20.86 29.81
N SER A 168 12.11 -20.20 29.41
CA SER A 168 12.11 -19.12 28.42
C SER A 168 12.77 -19.60 27.13
N TYR A 169 12.24 -19.18 25.97
CA TYR A 169 12.77 -19.57 24.66
C TYR A 169 12.39 -18.58 23.55
N ILE A 170 13.12 -18.64 22.44
CA ILE A 170 12.82 -17.87 21.23
C ILE A 170 12.41 -18.83 20.10
N PRO A 171 11.14 -18.78 19.63
CA PRO A 171 10.71 -19.53 18.45
C PRO A 171 11.34 -18.96 17.18
N ILE A 172 11.78 -19.85 16.31
CA ILE A 172 12.28 -19.55 14.97
C ILE A 172 11.47 -20.38 13.99
N THR A 173 10.77 -19.70 13.08
CA THR A 173 10.05 -20.35 11.99
C THR A 173 10.76 -20.05 10.67
N THR A 174 11.18 -21.10 9.97
CA THR A 174 11.74 -20.99 8.62
C THR A 174 10.73 -21.51 7.61
N LEU A 175 10.51 -20.75 6.54
CA LEU A 175 9.52 -21.07 5.51
C LEU A 175 10.22 -21.44 4.20
N TYR A 176 9.83 -22.56 3.62
CA TYR A 176 10.33 -23.05 2.34
C TYR A 176 9.18 -23.20 1.36
N PHE A 177 9.23 -22.49 0.23
CA PHE A 177 8.20 -22.61 -0.80
C PHE A 177 8.17 -24.03 -1.39
N ASP A 178 7.00 -24.67 -1.39
CA ASP A 178 6.76 -25.98 -1.99
C ASP A 178 6.02 -25.82 -3.32
N ARG A 179 6.77 -25.93 -4.42
CA ARG A 179 6.24 -25.81 -5.77
C ARG A 179 5.29 -26.95 -6.14
N ASN A 180 5.44 -28.15 -5.58
CA ASN A 180 4.65 -29.33 -5.98
C ASN A 180 3.24 -29.30 -5.41
N GLN A 181 3.07 -28.70 -4.22
CA GLN A 181 1.77 -28.52 -3.58
C GLN A 181 1.12 -27.17 -3.91
N SER A 182 1.82 -26.29 -4.63
CA SER A 182 1.33 -24.98 -5.06
C SER A 182 0.64 -25.02 -6.42
N VAL A 183 -0.30 -24.10 -6.65
CA VAL A 183 -1.01 -23.97 -7.95
C VAL A 183 -0.08 -23.59 -9.11
N GLY A 184 1.07 -22.99 -8.82
CA GLY A 184 2.03 -22.53 -9.81
C GLY A 184 3.29 -21.96 -9.16
N PRO A 185 4.21 -21.38 -9.95
CA PRO A 185 5.36 -20.67 -9.42
C PRO A 185 4.94 -19.39 -8.69
N ASP A 186 5.78 -18.91 -7.78
CA ASP A 186 5.57 -17.72 -6.96
C ASP A 186 6.04 -16.41 -7.66
N ASP A 187 6.59 -16.48 -8.86
CA ASP A 187 6.95 -15.33 -9.70
C ASP A 187 5.76 -14.74 -10.48
N VAL A 188 4.55 -15.24 -10.24
CA VAL A 188 3.31 -14.75 -10.88
C VAL A 188 2.92 -13.38 -10.32
N TYR A 189 2.57 -12.46 -11.21
CA TYR A 189 2.10 -11.12 -10.86
C TYR A 189 0.67 -11.12 -10.30
N VAL A 190 0.48 -10.37 -9.22
CA VAL A 190 -0.80 -10.10 -8.58
C VAL A 190 -0.93 -8.59 -8.30
N THR A 191 -2.06 -8.03 -8.74
CA THR A 191 -2.49 -6.69 -8.33
C THR A 191 -3.13 -6.72 -6.94
N VAL A 192 -2.52 -6.04 -5.98
CA VAL A 192 -3.00 -5.92 -4.59
C VAL A 192 -3.01 -4.46 -4.14
N ILE A 193 -3.71 -4.17 -3.04
CA ILE A 193 -3.68 -2.83 -2.44
C ILE A 193 -2.25 -2.50 -1.99
N ASN A 194 -1.82 -1.26 -2.20
CA ASN A 194 -0.52 -0.78 -1.74
C ASN A 194 -0.56 -0.66 -0.21
N VAL A 195 -0.13 -1.71 0.50
CA VAL A 195 -0.15 -1.76 1.96
C VAL A 195 0.76 -0.69 2.58
N PRO A 196 1.99 -0.44 2.10
CA PRO A 196 2.81 0.68 2.56
C PRO A 196 2.09 2.04 2.49
N LEU A 197 1.39 2.30 1.38
CA LEU A 197 0.58 3.50 1.24
C LEU A 197 -0.56 3.57 2.25
N MET A 198 -1.27 2.47 2.48
CA MET A 198 -2.34 2.43 3.48
C MET A 198 -1.82 2.62 4.90
N ALA A 199 -0.67 2.01 5.23
CA ALA A 199 -0.02 2.18 6.52
C ALA A 199 0.42 3.63 6.74
N MET A 200 1.06 4.24 5.74
CA MET A 200 1.47 5.64 5.83
C MET A 200 0.24 6.57 5.92
N ALA A 201 -0.79 6.33 5.11
CA ALA A 201 -2.03 7.10 5.14
C ALA A 201 -2.75 7.03 6.50
N HIS A 202 -2.60 5.91 7.22
CA HIS A 202 -3.07 5.77 8.59
C HIS A 202 -2.21 6.60 9.54
N GLU A 203 -0.88 6.43 9.54
CA GLU A 203 0.07 7.18 10.39
C GLU A 203 -0.03 8.71 10.23
N ILE A 204 -0.34 9.20 9.02
CA ILE A 204 -0.58 10.62 8.76
C ILE A 204 -1.67 11.17 9.69
N GLN A 205 -2.73 10.40 9.95
CA GLN A 205 -3.93 10.88 10.67
C GLN A 205 -3.64 11.31 12.10
N PHE A 206 -2.49 10.88 12.64
CA PHE A 206 -2.12 11.00 14.05
C PHE A 206 -0.94 11.93 14.28
N ASN A 207 -0.37 12.43 13.19
CA ASN A 207 0.68 13.43 13.21
C ASN A 207 0.12 14.86 13.13
N SER A 208 0.92 15.85 13.56
CA SER A 208 0.56 17.27 13.49
C SER A 208 0.18 17.72 12.07
N SER A 209 -0.64 18.78 11.97
CA SER A 209 -1.17 19.27 10.69
C SER A 209 -0.10 19.63 9.65
N GLU A 210 1.11 19.94 10.13
CA GLU A 210 2.32 20.27 9.39
C GLU A 210 2.93 19.02 8.74
N ILE A 211 3.01 17.92 9.50
CA ILE A 211 3.50 16.61 9.02
C ILE A 211 2.49 16.04 8.01
N GLN A 212 1.18 16.19 8.25
CA GLN A 212 0.14 15.77 7.32
C GLN A 212 0.26 16.45 5.95
N LYS A 213 0.50 17.76 5.94
CA LYS A 213 0.72 18.51 4.70
C LYS A 213 1.98 18.05 3.98
N SER A 214 3.07 17.80 4.71
CA SER A 214 4.32 17.31 4.11
C SER A 214 4.18 15.92 3.47
N ILE A 215 3.43 15.01 4.10
CA ILE A 215 3.21 13.67 3.57
C ILE A 215 2.20 13.70 2.42
N ASN A 216 1.14 14.50 2.47
CA ASN A 216 0.24 14.66 1.32
C ASN A 216 0.97 15.25 0.09
N ILE A 217 1.86 16.22 0.30
CA ILE A 217 2.75 16.73 -0.75
C ILE A 217 3.62 15.59 -1.31
N PHE A 218 4.18 14.74 -0.44
CA PHE A 218 4.97 13.58 -0.85
C PHE A 218 4.15 12.59 -1.69
N LEU A 219 2.96 12.18 -1.22
CA LEU A 219 2.08 11.25 -1.94
C LEU A 219 1.75 11.76 -3.36
N HIS A 220 1.53 13.07 -3.51
CA HIS A 220 1.32 13.69 -4.82
C HIS A 220 2.58 13.77 -5.68
N LEU A 221 3.75 13.99 -5.08
CA LEU A 221 5.03 14.07 -5.80
C LEU A 221 5.50 12.72 -6.35
N PHE A 222 5.28 11.63 -5.61
CA PHE A 222 5.76 10.29 -5.99
C PHE A 222 4.74 9.47 -6.78
N GLY A 223 3.53 9.99 -7.01
CA GLY A 223 2.51 9.34 -7.82
C GLY A 223 2.16 7.92 -7.33
N THR A 224 2.21 7.68 -6.02
CA THR A 224 2.01 6.35 -5.44
C THR A 224 0.59 5.89 -5.70
N LYS A 225 0.45 4.74 -6.37
CA LYS A 225 -0.83 4.18 -6.75
C LYS A 225 -1.47 3.43 -5.57
N LEU A 226 -2.80 3.50 -5.47
CA LEU A 226 -3.57 2.73 -4.48
C LEU A 226 -3.40 1.21 -4.64
N PHE A 227 -3.13 0.75 -5.86
CA PHE A 227 -2.87 -0.63 -6.19
C PHE A 227 -1.47 -0.77 -6.77
N VAL A 228 -0.76 -1.81 -6.35
CA VAL A 228 0.55 -2.21 -6.84
C VAL A 228 0.45 -3.57 -7.53
N ASN A 229 1.23 -3.74 -8.58
CA ASN A 229 1.38 -5.01 -9.26
C ASN A 229 2.73 -5.62 -8.86
N VAL A 230 2.70 -6.71 -8.11
CA VAL A 230 3.88 -7.35 -7.50
C VAL A 230 3.83 -8.85 -7.73
N THR A 231 4.97 -9.54 -7.71
CA THR A 231 4.96 -11.01 -7.75
C THR A 231 4.48 -11.57 -6.41
N VAL A 232 3.96 -12.79 -6.40
CA VAL A 232 3.57 -13.47 -5.16
C VAL A 232 4.77 -13.60 -4.21
N LYS A 233 5.94 -13.94 -4.75
CA LYS A 233 7.19 -14.00 -4.02
C LYS A 233 7.54 -12.67 -3.39
N ASP A 234 7.51 -11.58 -4.15
CA ASP A 234 7.85 -10.25 -3.64
C ASP A 234 6.85 -9.77 -2.59
N LEU A 235 5.55 -10.08 -2.75
CA LEU A 235 4.53 -9.78 -1.75
C LEU A 235 4.77 -10.52 -0.42
N MET A 236 5.30 -11.75 -0.49
CA MET A 236 5.57 -12.58 0.68
C MET A 236 6.93 -12.23 1.32
N GLU A 237 8.00 -12.25 0.55
CA GLU A 237 9.39 -12.12 1.00
C GLU A 237 9.90 -10.68 1.08
N GLY A 238 9.30 -9.74 0.35
CA GLY A 238 9.65 -8.33 0.40
C GLY A 238 9.79 -7.63 -0.96
N TYR A 239 9.00 -6.58 -1.19
CA TYR A 239 9.21 -5.60 -2.27
C TYR A 239 9.60 -4.22 -1.75
N THR A 240 10.26 -3.43 -2.60
CA THR A 240 10.58 -2.03 -2.33
C THR A 240 9.43 -1.14 -2.81
N ASP A 241 9.03 -0.19 -1.97
CA ASP A 241 8.08 0.87 -2.31
C ASP A 241 8.71 2.22 -1.96
N PRO A 242 8.52 3.28 -2.78
CA PRO A 242 9.06 4.62 -2.49
C PRO A 242 8.74 5.15 -1.08
N LEU A 243 7.59 4.75 -0.51
CA LEU A 243 7.16 5.16 0.82
C LEU A 243 7.97 4.46 1.92
N ILE A 244 8.34 3.20 1.71
CA ILE A 244 9.20 2.45 2.64
C ILE A 244 10.61 3.02 2.62
N GLU A 245 11.11 3.34 1.44
CA GLU A 245 12.41 3.98 1.30
C GLU A 245 12.44 5.33 2.02
N MET A 246 11.38 6.12 1.91
CA MET A 246 11.24 7.36 2.68
C MET A 246 11.17 7.10 4.19
N ALA A 247 10.33 6.16 4.63
CA ALA A 247 10.20 5.81 6.04
C ALA A 247 11.55 5.38 6.63
N SER A 248 12.37 4.66 5.86
CA SER A 248 13.73 4.26 6.26
C SER A 248 14.70 5.44 6.38
N LEU A 249 14.52 6.51 5.60
CA LEU A 249 15.32 7.74 5.71
C LEU A 249 14.95 8.55 6.96
N VAL A 250 13.67 8.55 7.34
CA VAL A 250 13.16 9.27 8.52
C VAL A 250 13.46 8.50 9.82
N LYS A 251 13.30 7.17 9.79
CA LYS A 251 13.54 6.28 10.93
C LYS A 251 14.36 5.06 10.48
N PRO A 252 15.70 5.16 10.47
CA PRO A 252 16.58 4.07 10.06
C PRO A 252 16.36 2.85 10.95
N GLY A 253 16.21 1.66 10.35
CA GLY A 253 16.04 0.39 11.06
C GLY A 253 14.61 0.03 11.47
N SER A 254 13.60 0.81 11.05
CA SER A 254 12.18 0.52 11.30
C SER A 254 11.67 -0.72 10.55
N LEU A 255 12.19 -0.98 9.35
CA LEU A 255 11.92 -2.18 8.55
C LEU A 255 13.24 -2.85 8.17
N LYS A 256 13.28 -4.19 8.28
CA LYS A 256 14.46 -4.97 7.88
C LYS A 256 14.64 -4.87 6.36
N ASP A 257 15.85 -4.57 5.91
CA ASP A 257 16.23 -4.46 4.50
C ASP A 257 15.46 -3.42 3.67
N ASN A 258 14.74 -2.48 4.32
CA ASN A 258 13.93 -1.43 3.67
C ASN A 258 12.91 -1.98 2.65
N LYS A 259 12.33 -3.14 2.93
CA LYS A 259 11.32 -3.80 2.09
C LYS A 259 10.06 -4.08 2.91
N PHE A 260 8.93 -4.21 2.22
CA PHE A 260 7.67 -4.67 2.78
C PHE A 260 7.35 -6.03 2.19
N GLY A 261 7.15 -7.01 3.05
CA GLY A 261 6.62 -8.32 2.70
C GLY A 261 5.74 -8.81 3.85
N ILE A 262 4.73 -9.60 3.54
CA ILE A 262 3.80 -10.15 4.56
C ILE A 262 4.56 -11.07 5.54
N LEU A 263 5.54 -11.81 5.02
CA LEU A 263 6.37 -12.72 5.79
C LEU A 263 7.76 -12.14 6.10
N GLN A 264 8.10 -10.96 5.60
CA GLN A 264 9.32 -10.25 6.00
C GLN A 264 9.01 -9.43 7.24
N PRO A 265 9.89 -9.41 8.26
CA PRO A 265 11.19 -10.08 8.39
C PRO A 265 11.16 -11.50 8.96
N ARG A 266 10.00 -12.14 9.06
CA ARG A 266 9.76 -13.35 9.86
C ARG A 266 10.51 -14.60 9.40
N ASN A 267 10.88 -14.71 8.12
CA ASN A 267 11.59 -15.90 7.65
C ASN A 267 12.98 -16.03 8.32
N GLY A 268 13.13 -17.04 9.18
CA GLY A 268 14.40 -17.35 9.85
C GLY A 268 14.88 -16.26 10.82
N SER A 269 14.01 -15.40 11.34
CA SER A 269 14.40 -14.27 12.22
C SER A 269 13.81 -14.36 13.64
N TYR A 270 14.55 -13.77 14.58
CA TYR A 270 14.27 -13.76 16.02
C TYR A 270 13.45 -12.53 16.40
N TYR A 271 12.26 -12.71 16.98
CA TYR A 271 11.43 -11.56 17.34
C TYR A 271 10.97 -11.54 18.80
N GLN A 272 10.65 -12.68 19.39
CA GLN A 272 9.85 -12.70 20.61
C GLN A 272 10.33 -13.75 21.60
N ASN A 273 10.52 -13.38 22.87
CA ASN A 273 10.87 -14.30 23.94
C ASN A 273 9.60 -14.77 24.65
N PHE A 274 9.32 -16.05 24.59
CA PHE A 274 8.22 -16.67 25.31
C PHE A 274 8.73 -17.25 26.62
N THR A 275 7.99 -17.05 27.70
CA THR A 275 8.15 -17.83 28.93
C THR A 275 6.90 -18.63 29.17
N ILE A 276 7.06 -19.95 29.28
CA ILE A 276 5.98 -20.91 29.47
C ILE A 276 6.20 -21.72 30.74
N ASN A 277 5.12 -22.28 31.27
CA ASN A 277 5.19 -23.25 32.35
C ASN A 277 5.64 -24.61 31.80
N THR A 278 6.58 -25.27 32.48
CA THR A 278 7.15 -26.56 32.04
C THR A 278 6.23 -27.75 32.34
N GLY A 279 5.23 -27.57 33.21
CA GLY A 279 4.40 -28.65 33.73
C GLY A 279 5.08 -29.52 34.79
N TYR A 280 6.26 -29.13 35.30
CA TYR A 280 7.02 -29.92 36.28
C TYR A 280 6.32 -30.04 37.63
N ASN A 281 5.80 -28.92 38.15
CA ASN A 281 5.08 -28.88 39.42
C ASN A 281 3.61 -29.29 39.26
N ASP A 282 2.98 -28.83 38.18
CA ASP A 282 1.58 -29.13 37.85
C ASP A 282 1.44 -29.33 36.35
N ILE A 283 1.12 -30.57 35.94
CA ILE A 283 0.99 -30.91 34.53
C ILE A 283 -0.21 -30.22 33.87
N THR A 284 -1.21 -29.78 34.64
CA THR A 284 -2.38 -29.07 34.09
C THR A 284 -2.02 -27.65 33.61
N GLU A 285 -0.84 -27.16 33.97
CA GLU A 285 -0.30 -25.87 33.57
C GLU A 285 0.71 -25.97 32.42
N VAL A 286 1.06 -27.17 31.96
CA VAL A 286 2.11 -27.38 30.94
C VAL A 286 1.88 -26.54 29.67
N ALA A 287 2.96 -25.96 29.16
CA ALA A 287 3.01 -25.10 27.98
C ALA A 287 2.18 -23.80 28.04
N LYS A 288 1.54 -23.49 29.17
CA LYS A 288 0.80 -22.22 29.31
C LYS A 288 1.75 -21.03 29.26
N VAL A 289 1.34 -20.00 28.54
CA VAL A 289 2.11 -18.76 28.36
C VAL A 289 2.01 -17.92 29.62
N ILE A 290 3.15 -17.67 30.26
CA ILE A 290 3.26 -16.84 31.47
C ILE A 290 3.62 -15.41 31.08
N SER A 291 4.58 -15.26 30.18
CA SER A 291 5.02 -13.96 29.70
C SER A 291 5.49 -14.02 28.25
N PHE A 292 5.40 -12.87 27.60
CA PHE A 292 5.82 -12.66 26.23
C PHE A 292 6.61 -11.36 26.19
N ASN A 293 7.85 -11.40 25.71
CA ASN A 293 8.80 -10.28 25.77
C ASN A 293 8.98 -9.69 27.18
N GLY A 294 8.92 -10.54 28.22
CA GLY A 294 9.08 -10.15 29.61
C GLY A 294 7.86 -9.46 30.24
N VAL A 295 6.78 -9.25 29.49
CA VAL A 295 5.52 -8.75 30.05
C VAL A 295 4.54 -9.89 30.31
N GLN A 296 3.82 -9.84 31.43
CA GLN A 296 2.82 -10.84 31.83
C GLN A 296 1.40 -10.50 31.35
N ARG A 297 1.23 -9.32 30.77
CA ARG A 297 -0.01 -8.87 30.13
C ARG A 297 0.34 -7.93 28.99
N LEU A 298 -0.48 -7.93 27.96
CA LEU A 298 -0.41 -6.97 26.87
C LEU A 298 -0.87 -5.58 27.36
N ASN A 299 -0.60 -4.57 26.56
CA ASN A 299 -1.07 -3.20 26.76
C ASN A 299 -1.75 -2.63 25.51
N TYR A 300 -2.14 -3.51 24.59
CA TYR A 300 -2.75 -3.12 23.32
C TYR A 300 -4.25 -2.85 23.51
N TRP A 301 -4.92 -3.74 24.25
CA TRP A 301 -6.38 -3.80 24.33
C TRP A 301 -6.97 -2.87 25.40
N SER A 302 -8.25 -2.51 25.25
CA SER A 302 -8.88 -1.51 26.12
C SER A 302 -9.19 -2.04 27.52
N THR A 303 -9.39 -3.35 27.68
CA THR A 303 -9.66 -3.98 28.98
C THR A 303 -8.49 -4.83 29.46
N PRO A 304 -8.29 -4.95 30.79
CA PRO A 304 -7.29 -5.85 31.35
C PRO A 304 -7.48 -7.30 30.91
N GLN A 305 -8.72 -7.77 30.78
CA GLN A 305 -9.07 -9.14 30.40
C GLN A 305 -8.64 -9.46 28.96
N ALA A 306 -8.85 -8.53 28.02
CA ALA A 306 -8.43 -8.69 26.63
C ALA A 306 -6.89 -8.73 26.48
N ASN A 307 -6.18 -8.15 27.44
CA ASN A 307 -4.73 -8.12 27.50
C ASN A 307 -4.08 -9.34 28.17
N MET A 308 -4.86 -10.30 28.69
CA MET A 308 -4.30 -11.48 29.36
C MET A 308 -3.79 -12.53 28.37
N PHE A 309 -2.68 -13.18 28.71
CA PHE A 309 -2.25 -14.41 28.06
C PHE A 309 -3.04 -15.58 28.66
N ASN A 310 -3.94 -16.16 27.85
CA ASN A 310 -4.73 -17.30 28.26
C ASN A 310 -4.31 -18.54 27.47
N GLY A 311 -4.05 -19.64 28.18
CA GLY A 311 -3.74 -20.93 27.55
C GLY A 311 -2.29 -21.05 27.08
N THR A 312 -2.07 -21.88 26.08
CA THR A 312 -0.73 -22.25 25.58
C THR A 312 -0.36 -21.48 24.32
N ASP A 313 0.80 -21.75 23.74
CA ASP A 313 1.22 -21.22 22.42
C ASP A 313 0.55 -21.94 21.24
N GLY A 314 -0.38 -22.87 21.51
CA GLY A 314 -1.08 -23.68 20.53
C GLY A 314 -0.31 -24.91 20.02
N SER A 315 0.95 -25.10 20.44
CA SER A 315 1.75 -26.26 20.02
C SER A 315 1.53 -27.51 20.87
N LEU A 316 1.24 -27.31 22.16
CA LEU A 316 0.96 -28.35 23.13
C LEU A 316 -0.16 -27.87 24.05
N PHE A 317 -0.99 -28.79 24.53
CA PHE A 317 -2.07 -28.51 25.46
C PHE A 317 -1.97 -29.41 26.70
N PRO A 318 -2.48 -28.96 27.87
CA PRO A 318 -2.53 -29.79 29.06
C PRO A 318 -3.30 -31.09 28.85
N PRO A 319 -2.92 -32.18 29.55
CA PRO A 319 -3.62 -33.45 29.47
C PRO A 319 -5.04 -33.35 30.05
N HIS A 320 -5.87 -34.36 29.75
CA HIS A 320 -7.25 -34.48 30.25
C HIS A 320 -8.17 -33.31 29.84
N LEU A 321 -8.11 -32.91 28.57
CA LEU A 321 -9.01 -31.91 28.01
C LEU A 321 -10.48 -32.28 28.24
N ASN A 322 -11.26 -31.33 28.73
CA ASN A 322 -12.68 -31.49 28.98
C ASN A 322 -13.48 -31.02 27.77
N LYS A 323 -14.33 -31.89 27.20
CA LYS A 323 -15.19 -31.60 26.04
C LYS A 323 -16.16 -30.44 26.27
N ASN A 324 -16.53 -30.17 27.53
CA ASN A 324 -17.47 -29.12 27.90
C ASN A 324 -16.79 -27.78 28.23
N LYS A 325 -15.45 -27.70 28.11
CA LYS A 325 -14.70 -26.48 28.37
C LYS A 325 -13.94 -26.07 27.11
N ASP A 326 -13.93 -24.76 26.86
CA ASP A 326 -13.12 -24.19 25.81
C ASP A 326 -11.63 -24.27 26.16
N VAL A 327 -10.81 -24.46 25.13
CA VAL A 327 -9.35 -24.57 25.25
C VAL A 327 -8.73 -23.27 24.75
N TYR A 328 -8.00 -22.58 25.62
CA TYR A 328 -7.41 -21.29 25.29
C TYR A 328 -6.02 -21.45 24.66
N SER A 329 -5.69 -20.51 23.78
CA SER A 329 -4.37 -20.36 23.16
C SER A 329 -4.06 -18.89 22.93
N TYR A 330 -2.80 -18.52 23.07
CA TYR A 330 -2.28 -17.21 22.68
C TYR A 330 -1.53 -17.32 21.36
N ASN A 331 -1.91 -16.50 20.39
CA ASN A 331 -1.23 -16.41 19.10
C ASN A 331 -0.65 -15.00 18.92
N ALA A 332 0.67 -14.93 18.82
CA ALA A 332 1.39 -13.67 18.68
C ALA A 332 1.11 -12.96 17.34
N ASP A 333 0.78 -13.69 16.27
CA ASP A 333 0.38 -13.11 15.00
C ASP A 333 -1.01 -12.49 15.05
N MET A 334 -1.90 -13.05 15.87
CA MET A 334 -3.19 -12.46 16.16
C MET A 334 -3.08 -11.35 17.20
N CYS A 335 -1.98 -11.19 17.94
CA CYS A 335 -1.86 -10.21 19.03
C CYS A 335 -2.90 -10.37 20.16
N ARG A 336 -3.53 -11.53 20.32
CA ARG A 336 -4.50 -11.81 21.41
C ARG A 336 -4.58 -13.28 21.76
N SER A 337 -5.18 -13.53 22.92
CA SER A 337 -5.67 -14.85 23.30
C SER A 337 -7.02 -15.13 22.62
N TYR A 338 -7.22 -16.39 22.24
CA TYR A 338 -8.46 -16.93 21.68
C TYR A 338 -8.75 -18.29 22.31
N TYR A 339 -9.94 -18.81 22.03
CA TYR A 339 -10.34 -20.11 22.52
C TYR A 339 -10.90 -20.98 21.39
N LEU A 340 -10.72 -22.28 21.56
CA LEU A 340 -11.20 -23.32 20.68
C LEU A 340 -12.30 -24.09 21.39
N SER A 341 -13.39 -24.35 20.67
CA SER A 341 -14.53 -25.10 21.18
C SER A 341 -14.54 -26.50 20.59
N PHE A 342 -14.91 -27.48 21.41
CA PHE A 342 -15.03 -28.88 20.98
C PHE A 342 -16.04 -28.99 19.83
N LEU A 343 -15.65 -29.70 18.77
CA LEU A 343 -16.51 -29.97 17.62
C LEU A 343 -17.00 -31.42 17.64
N ARG A 344 -16.07 -32.38 17.67
CA ARG A 344 -16.38 -33.81 17.62
C ARG A 344 -15.22 -34.68 18.10
N GLU A 345 -15.54 -35.92 18.39
CA GLU A 345 -14.54 -36.96 18.64
C GLU A 345 -14.21 -37.70 17.34
N LYS A 346 -12.93 -37.96 17.11
CA LYS A 346 -12.42 -38.71 15.95
C LYS A 346 -11.53 -39.85 16.45
N LYS A 347 -11.71 -41.05 15.91
CA LYS A 347 -10.78 -42.17 16.17
C LYS A 347 -9.74 -42.23 15.07
N ASP A 348 -8.47 -42.31 15.47
CA ASP A 348 -7.34 -42.54 14.57
C ASP A 348 -6.54 -43.74 15.08
N GLY A 349 -6.76 -44.90 14.46
CA GLY A 349 -6.28 -46.19 14.97
C GLY A 349 -6.82 -46.48 16.38
N TYR A 350 -5.92 -46.68 17.34
CA TYR A 350 -6.24 -46.91 18.76
C TYR A 350 -6.32 -45.62 19.58
N VAL A 351 -6.09 -44.46 18.97
CA VAL A 351 -6.08 -43.16 19.65
C VAL A 351 -7.40 -42.44 19.41
N THR A 352 -8.01 -41.98 20.50
CA THR A 352 -9.15 -41.06 20.44
C THR A 352 -8.64 -39.62 20.42
N LEU A 353 -9.01 -38.90 19.37
CA LEU A 353 -8.70 -37.49 19.16
C LEU A 353 -9.96 -36.63 19.36
N TYR A 354 -9.77 -35.41 19.84
CA TYR A 354 -10.84 -34.41 19.95
C TYR A 354 -10.56 -33.30 18.93
N ASP A 355 -11.47 -33.15 17.97
CA ASP A 355 -11.44 -32.05 17.02
C ASP A 355 -11.96 -30.80 17.73
N TYR A 356 -11.11 -29.79 17.84
CA TYR A 356 -11.45 -28.46 18.33
C TYR A 356 -11.44 -27.48 17.16
N HIS A 357 -12.34 -26.50 17.18
CA HIS A 357 -12.44 -25.49 16.14
C HIS A 357 -12.46 -24.08 16.73
N LEU A 358 -12.04 -23.11 15.92
CA LEU A 358 -12.13 -21.70 16.27
C LEU A 358 -13.60 -21.26 16.22
N SER A 359 -14.18 -20.95 17.39
CA SER A 359 -15.57 -20.52 17.46
C SER A 359 -15.77 -19.16 16.80
N SER A 360 -16.83 -19.01 16.00
CA SER A 360 -17.20 -17.70 15.42
C SER A 360 -17.45 -16.62 16.48
N ASN A 361 -17.79 -17.05 17.70
CA ASN A 361 -17.98 -16.17 18.86
C ASN A 361 -16.70 -15.44 19.28
N VAL A 362 -15.51 -15.94 18.95
CA VAL A 362 -14.22 -15.29 19.25
C VAL A 362 -14.12 -13.91 18.58
N PHE A 363 -14.76 -13.75 17.41
CA PHE A 363 -14.73 -12.52 16.62
C PHE A 363 -16.07 -11.77 16.58
N ASN A 364 -17.06 -12.25 17.33
CA ASN A 364 -18.35 -11.59 17.44
C ASN A 364 -18.22 -10.40 18.40
N MET A 365 -18.22 -9.18 17.85
CA MET A 365 -18.03 -7.95 18.61
C MET A 365 -19.28 -7.52 19.39
N SER A 366 -20.43 -8.15 19.11
CA SER A 366 -21.65 -7.96 19.89
C SER A 366 -21.57 -8.58 21.28
N ARG A 367 -20.64 -9.53 21.52
CA ARG A 367 -20.43 -10.14 22.84
C ARG A 367 -19.66 -9.21 23.77
N GLU A 368 -20.11 -9.13 25.02
CA GLU A 368 -19.52 -8.26 26.04
C GLU A 368 -18.04 -8.57 26.30
N GLU A 369 -17.69 -9.86 26.31
CA GLU A 369 -16.31 -10.35 26.48
C GLU A 369 -15.36 -9.82 25.40
N ASN A 370 -15.87 -9.57 24.18
CA ASN A 370 -15.05 -9.09 23.07
C ASN A 370 -14.96 -7.56 22.98
N ARG A 371 -15.73 -6.81 23.78
CA ARG A 371 -15.67 -5.33 23.77
C ARG A 371 -14.28 -4.80 24.10
N GLY A 372 -13.51 -5.54 24.89
CA GLY A 372 -12.12 -5.21 25.20
C GLY A 372 -11.19 -5.20 23.98
N PHE A 373 -11.56 -5.93 22.92
CA PHE A 373 -10.80 -5.96 21.67
C PHE A 373 -11.16 -4.81 20.72
N CYS A 374 -12.18 -4.01 21.03
CA CYS A 374 -12.49 -2.81 20.28
C CYS A 374 -11.58 -1.65 20.72
N GLY A 375 -11.19 -0.78 19.78
CA GLY A 375 -10.51 0.49 20.08
C GLY A 375 -11.41 1.47 20.85
N GLN A 376 -10.88 2.62 21.29
CA GLN A 376 -11.70 3.68 21.90
C GLN A 376 -12.67 4.24 20.84
N GLY A 377 -13.87 3.66 20.75
CA GLY A 377 -14.87 3.93 19.71
C GLY A 377 -15.92 2.82 19.60
N SER A 378 -16.81 2.92 18.60
CA SER A 378 -17.76 1.84 18.28
C SER A 378 -17.04 0.70 17.58
N CYS A 379 -17.21 -0.53 18.06
CA CYS A 379 -16.77 -1.74 17.38
C CYS A 379 -17.28 -1.75 15.93
N LEU A 380 -16.41 -2.08 14.98
CA LEU A 380 -16.83 -2.40 13.62
C LEU A 380 -17.49 -3.79 13.66
N GLY A 381 -18.40 -4.06 12.72
CA GLY A 381 -19.28 -5.24 12.77
C GLY A 381 -18.56 -6.59 12.92
N ASP A 382 -19.33 -7.64 13.19
CA ASP A 382 -18.80 -8.99 13.45
C ASP A 382 -17.82 -9.46 12.35
N GLY A 383 -16.63 -9.92 12.76
CA GLY A 383 -15.61 -10.51 11.88
C GLY A 383 -14.45 -9.60 11.46
N ASP A 384 -14.47 -8.29 11.74
CA ASP A 384 -13.49 -7.31 11.25
C ASP A 384 -12.27 -7.10 12.20
N TYR A 385 -11.69 -8.19 12.70
CA TYR A 385 -10.65 -8.22 13.73
C TYR A 385 -9.38 -7.38 13.42
N PHE A 386 -8.88 -7.44 12.18
CA PHE A 386 -7.62 -6.81 11.78
C PHE A 386 -7.67 -5.28 11.82
N ARG A 387 -8.87 -4.69 11.72
CA ARG A 387 -9.07 -3.24 11.69
C ARG A 387 -9.17 -2.65 13.09
N ASP A 388 -9.67 -3.42 14.05
CA ASP A 388 -9.72 -3.00 15.45
C ASP A 388 -8.34 -3.04 16.13
N VAL A 389 -7.44 -3.95 15.71
CA VAL A 389 -6.00 -3.89 16.05
C VAL A 389 -5.39 -2.57 15.60
N MET A 390 -5.69 -2.12 14.36
CA MET A 390 -5.20 -0.86 13.82
C MET A 390 -5.86 0.36 14.49
N ASN A 391 -7.14 0.27 14.87
CA ASN A 391 -7.84 1.33 15.60
C ASN A 391 -7.28 1.55 17.02
N GLN A 392 -6.60 0.58 17.62
CA GLN A 392 -6.02 0.69 18.96
C GLN A 392 -4.63 1.32 19.02
N LEU A 393 -3.98 1.47 17.87
CA LEU A 393 -2.82 2.35 17.79
C LEU A 393 -3.21 3.83 17.89
N ASP A 394 -4.51 4.18 18.02
CA ASP A 394 -4.87 5.59 18.05
C ASP A 394 -6.09 6.14 18.80
N ASP A 395 -5.93 7.45 19.02
CA ASP A 395 -6.80 8.46 19.61
C ASP A 395 -8.05 8.75 18.75
N ASN A 396 -9.10 9.20 19.44
CA ASN A 396 -10.40 9.58 18.93
C ASN A 396 -10.31 10.66 17.83
N ARG A 397 -10.26 10.27 16.54
CA ARG A 397 -10.49 11.22 15.43
C ARG A 397 -10.94 10.64 14.09
N LEU A 398 -11.00 9.32 13.89
CA LEU A 398 -11.53 8.71 12.66
C LEU A 398 -13.00 9.07 12.39
N ARG A 399 -13.83 9.22 13.44
CA ARG A 399 -15.19 9.76 13.30
C ARG A 399 -15.20 11.21 12.83
N HIS A 400 -14.23 12.02 13.26
CA HIS A 400 -14.11 13.42 12.86
C HIS A 400 -13.59 13.60 11.43
N ILE A 401 -12.75 12.70 10.92
CA ILE A 401 -12.22 12.77 9.54
C ILE A 401 -13.19 12.16 8.53
N ALA A 402 -13.89 11.07 8.86
CA ALA A 402 -15.01 10.61 8.03
C ALA A 402 -16.08 11.72 7.96
N LEU A 403 -16.37 12.38 9.08
CA LEU A 403 -17.22 13.56 9.10
C LEU A 403 -16.60 14.78 8.44
N GLU A 404 -15.29 15.06 8.47
CA GLU A 404 -14.68 16.24 7.82
C GLU A 404 -14.49 16.07 6.32
N VAL A 405 -14.17 14.87 5.84
CA VAL A 405 -14.16 14.56 4.40
C VAL A 405 -15.59 14.62 3.86
N ILE A 406 -16.56 14.04 4.60
CA ILE A 406 -17.98 14.16 4.26
C ILE A 406 -18.47 15.60 4.45
N LEU A 407 -18.02 16.39 5.44
CA LEU A 407 -18.44 17.77 5.67
C LEU A 407 -17.79 18.76 4.72
N ASN A 408 -16.58 18.50 4.23
CA ASN A 408 -15.95 19.30 3.19
C ASN A 408 -16.59 19.01 1.82
N ASP A 409 -16.97 17.76 1.56
CA ASP A 409 -17.83 17.43 0.42
C ASP A 409 -19.26 17.96 0.61
N VAL A 410 -19.84 17.92 1.81
CA VAL A 410 -21.18 18.46 2.11
C VAL A 410 -21.20 19.99 2.07
N LYS A 411 -20.13 20.69 2.45
CA LYS A 411 -19.95 22.14 2.21
C LYS A 411 -19.91 22.47 0.72
N SER A 412 -19.42 21.54 -0.12
CA SER A 412 -19.48 21.66 -1.59
C SER A 412 -20.87 21.31 -2.17
N ILE A 413 -21.60 20.40 -1.52
CA ILE A 413 -22.97 19.97 -1.86
C ILE A 413 -24.02 20.99 -1.33
N SER A 414 -23.63 21.84 -0.38
CA SER A 414 -24.42 22.80 0.42
C SER A 414 -25.28 23.80 -0.38
N TYR A 415 -25.19 23.82 -1.71
CA TYR A 415 -25.93 24.74 -2.57
C TYR A 415 -26.88 24.03 -3.55
N ASP A 416 -26.95 22.69 -3.56
CA ASP A 416 -27.81 21.91 -4.46
C ASP A 416 -28.74 20.94 -3.69
N GLY A 417 -29.99 21.36 -3.50
CA GLY A 417 -31.01 20.62 -2.75
C GLY A 417 -31.32 19.22 -3.30
N ARG A 418 -31.02 18.92 -4.57
CA ARG A 418 -31.24 17.57 -5.15
C ARG A 418 -30.18 16.56 -4.70
N LYS A 419 -28.94 17.00 -4.49
CA LYS A 419 -27.84 16.14 -4.03
C LYS A 419 -27.93 15.83 -2.54
N ILE A 420 -28.37 16.81 -1.74
CA ILE A 420 -28.64 16.62 -0.31
C ILE A 420 -29.78 15.62 -0.09
N ARG A 421 -30.82 15.63 -0.93
CA ARG A 421 -31.93 14.66 -0.86
C ARG A 421 -31.48 13.22 -1.13
N LYS A 422 -30.57 13.02 -2.09
CA LYS A 422 -29.94 11.71 -2.34
C LYS A 422 -29.02 11.27 -1.21
N PHE A 423 -28.26 12.19 -0.63
CA PHE A 423 -27.41 11.94 0.53
C PHE A 423 -28.24 11.55 1.76
N ALA A 424 -29.32 12.28 2.06
CA ALA A 424 -30.22 11.97 3.18
C ALA A 424 -30.95 10.62 3.01
N GLN A 425 -31.16 10.15 1.78
CA GLN A 425 -31.71 8.82 1.50
C GLN A 425 -30.68 7.69 1.66
N ALA A 426 -29.38 8.02 1.63
CA ALA A 426 -28.27 7.07 1.68
C ALA A 426 -27.65 6.91 3.10
N VAL A 427 -28.11 7.70 4.08
CA VAL A 427 -27.52 7.77 5.43
C VAL A 427 -28.60 7.50 6.50
N SER A 428 -28.24 6.90 7.63
CA SER A 428 -29.21 6.58 8.70
C SER A 428 -29.79 7.84 9.36
N PRO A 429 -31.05 7.83 9.82
CA PRO A 429 -31.70 9.01 10.39
C PRO A 429 -31.00 9.59 11.63
N SER A 430 -30.37 8.75 12.44
CA SER A 430 -29.59 9.16 13.62
C SER A 430 -28.33 9.93 13.23
N LEU A 431 -27.60 9.42 12.22
CA LEU A 431 -26.39 10.06 11.71
C LEU A 431 -26.72 11.38 10.98
N PHE A 432 -27.84 11.45 10.27
CA PHE A 432 -28.31 12.69 9.65
C PHE A 432 -28.71 13.77 10.68
N ALA A 433 -29.36 13.37 11.78
CA ALA A 433 -29.75 14.28 12.86
C ALA A 433 -28.53 14.88 13.59
N ASP A 434 -27.48 14.09 13.82
CA ASP A 434 -26.24 14.57 14.45
C ASP A 434 -25.41 15.46 13.52
N ILE A 435 -25.44 15.22 12.19
CA ILE A 435 -24.84 16.11 11.19
C ILE A 435 -25.50 17.49 11.22
N ILE A 436 -26.83 17.56 11.28
CA ILE A 436 -27.58 18.83 11.27
C ILE A 436 -27.28 19.70 12.51
N LYS A 437 -27.01 19.10 13.67
CA LYS A 437 -26.62 19.84 14.89
C LYS A 437 -25.31 20.63 14.74
N HIS A 438 -24.47 20.26 13.77
CA HIS A 438 -23.15 20.85 13.54
C HIS A 438 -23.06 21.71 12.26
N VAL A 439 -24.17 21.91 11.55
CA VAL A 439 -24.26 22.81 10.38
C VAL A 439 -24.65 24.22 10.85
N ASP A 440 -24.05 25.25 10.23
CA ASP A 440 -24.27 26.67 10.57
C ASP A 440 -25.77 27.04 10.58
N LYS A 441 -26.22 27.73 11.64
CA LYS A 441 -27.63 28.13 11.88
C LYS A 441 -28.24 28.90 10.70
N ARG A 442 -27.43 29.62 9.91
CA ARG A 442 -27.87 30.37 8.72
C ARG A 442 -28.23 29.48 7.52
N ILE A 443 -27.70 28.26 7.47
CA ILE A 443 -27.96 27.27 6.42
C ILE A 443 -29.26 26.52 6.74
N VAL A 444 -29.52 26.22 8.02
CA VAL A 444 -30.77 25.58 8.49
C VAL A 444 -32.00 26.46 8.21
N THR A 445 -31.88 27.78 8.35
CA THR A 445 -32.94 28.73 7.97
C THR A 445 -33.24 28.82 6.47
N ARG A 446 -32.38 28.24 5.61
CA ARG A 446 -32.56 28.20 4.13
C ARG A 446 -33.21 26.91 3.63
N PHE A 447 -33.47 25.93 4.49
CA PHE A 447 -34.23 24.73 4.11
C PHE A 447 -35.73 25.03 4.10
N SER A 448 -36.46 24.55 3.08
CA SER A 448 -37.92 24.50 3.18
C SER A 448 -38.28 23.49 4.27
N LEU A 449 -39.09 23.91 5.25
CA LEU A 449 -39.59 23.07 6.34
C LEU A 449 -40.22 21.76 5.80
N TYR A 450 -40.78 21.84 4.59
CA TYR A 450 -41.31 20.74 3.79
C TYR A 450 -40.29 19.61 3.53
N THR A 451 -39.04 19.92 3.20
CA THR A 451 -37.99 18.93 2.89
C THR A 451 -37.54 18.15 4.13
N LEU A 452 -37.49 18.82 5.28
CA LEU A 452 -37.19 18.20 6.57
C LEU A 452 -38.32 17.29 7.05
N LEU A 453 -39.58 17.69 6.85
CA LEU A 453 -40.76 16.90 7.21
C LEU A 453 -40.98 15.68 6.31
N THR A 454 -40.70 15.76 4.99
CA THR A 454 -40.81 14.58 4.10
C THR A 454 -39.79 13.49 4.42
N LEU A 455 -38.61 13.85 4.93
CA LEU A 455 -37.56 12.90 5.33
C LEU A 455 -37.89 12.19 6.66
N CYS A 456 -38.57 12.87 7.59
CA CYS A 456 -38.97 12.28 8.88
C CYS A 456 -40.25 11.44 8.83
N ASN A 457 -41.15 11.64 7.85
CA ASN A 457 -42.44 10.95 7.80
C ASN A 457 -42.36 9.45 7.43
N LYS A 458 -41.16 8.88 7.24
CA LYS A 458 -40.99 7.44 6.99
C LYS A 458 -40.86 6.57 8.25
N ASN A 459 -40.70 7.14 9.45
CA ASN A 459 -40.73 6.38 10.71
C ASN A 459 -41.31 7.22 11.86
N ARG A 460 -42.41 6.75 12.47
CA ARG A 460 -43.14 7.48 13.53
C ARG A 460 -42.31 7.72 14.80
N ASP A 461 -41.31 6.88 15.09
CA ASP A 461 -40.52 6.96 16.32
C ASP A 461 -39.38 7.99 16.31
N SER A 462 -39.03 8.57 15.16
CA SER A 462 -37.92 9.55 15.04
C SER A 462 -38.33 11.03 15.13
N THR A 463 -39.59 11.33 15.44
CA THR A 463 -40.14 12.71 15.38
C THR A 463 -39.95 13.54 16.66
N ARG A 464 -39.64 12.90 17.80
CA ARG A 464 -39.50 13.60 19.10
C ARG A 464 -38.29 14.56 19.19
N PRO A 465 -37.08 14.21 18.71
CA PRO A 465 -35.93 15.10 18.83
C PRO A 465 -36.05 16.36 17.97
N LEU A 466 -36.67 16.26 16.78
CA LEU A 466 -36.79 17.38 15.85
C LEU A 466 -37.91 18.35 16.24
N LYS A 467 -39.02 17.84 16.80
CA LYS A 467 -40.12 18.69 17.31
C LYS A 467 -39.67 19.51 18.52
N SER A 468 -38.92 18.89 19.44
CA SER A 468 -38.28 19.59 20.57
C SER A 468 -37.36 20.71 20.09
N PHE A 469 -36.56 20.47 19.05
CA PHE A 469 -35.66 21.47 18.49
C PHE A 469 -36.40 22.64 17.81
N LEU A 470 -37.50 22.38 17.11
CA LEU A 470 -38.30 23.41 16.43
C LEU A 470 -39.13 24.27 17.40
N ASP A 471 -39.68 23.65 18.44
CA ASP A 471 -40.43 24.34 19.50
C ASP A 471 -39.51 25.22 20.35
N GLU A 472 -38.29 24.77 20.63
CA GLU A 472 -37.26 25.52 21.37
C GLU A 472 -36.75 26.77 20.59
N HIS A 473 -37.04 26.86 19.29
CA HIS A 473 -36.55 27.94 18.40
C HIS A 473 -37.66 28.78 17.73
N ASN A 474 -38.91 28.69 18.18
CA ASN A 474 -40.02 29.60 17.81
C ASN A 474 -40.33 29.73 16.30
N MET A 475 -40.20 28.64 15.53
CA MET A 475 -40.56 28.63 14.10
C MET A 475 -41.97 28.06 13.88
N TYR A 476 -42.93 28.90 13.49
CA TYR A 476 -44.30 28.48 13.14
C TYR A 476 -44.38 27.94 11.70
N ALA A 477 -44.94 26.75 11.53
CA ALA A 477 -45.04 26.04 10.26
C ALA A 477 -46.37 26.30 9.54
N ILE A 478 -46.33 26.74 8.27
CA ILE A 478 -47.43 26.47 7.32
C ILE A 478 -47.12 25.11 6.71
N THR A 479 -47.99 24.13 6.95
CA THR A 479 -47.69 22.71 6.73
C THR A 479 -48.23 22.14 5.42
N ASP A 480 -48.89 22.93 4.56
CA ASP A 480 -49.56 22.42 3.35
C ASP A 480 -49.21 23.23 2.08
N GLU A 481 -48.72 22.52 1.06
CA GLU A 481 -48.29 23.03 -0.25
C GLU A 481 -49.49 23.56 -1.07
N ASN A 482 -50.68 22.98 -0.87
CA ASN A 482 -51.91 23.35 -1.57
C ASN A 482 -52.48 24.70 -1.14
N GLU A 483 -52.21 25.16 0.09
CA GLU A 483 -52.63 26.49 0.54
C GLU A 483 -51.77 27.59 -0.08
N LEU A 484 -50.46 27.37 -0.19
CA LEU A 484 -49.53 28.36 -0.73
C LEU A 484 -49.79 28.62 -2.22
N GLU A 485 -50.08 27.57 -2.99
CA GLU A 485 -50.43 27.65 -4.40
C GLU A 485 -51.76 28.39 -4.59
N LYS A 486 -52.78 28.12 -3.76
CA LYS A 486 -54.07 28.82 -3.79
C LYS A 486 -53.94 30.31 -3.47
N ILE A 487 -53.09 30.67 -2.50
CA ILE A 487 -52.84 32.07 -2.15
C ILE A 487 -52.15 32.81 -3.30
N CYS A 488 -51.15 32.19 -3.93
CA CYS A 488 -50.43 32.78 -5.06
C CYS A 488 -51.34 32.95 -6.29
N LEU A 489 -52.16 31.95 -6.60
CA LEU A 489 -53.13 32.03 -7.70
C LEU A 489 -54.17 33.13 -7.50
N LYS A 490 -54.70 33.25 -6.28
CA LYS A 490 -55.68 34.30 -5.93
C LYS A 490 -55.11 35.71 -6.05
N ILE A 491 -53.83 35.91 -5.72
CA ILE A 491 -53.14 37.21 -5.86
C ILE A 491 -52.91 37.57 -7.33
N LEU A 492 -52.67 36.57 -8.20
CA LEU A 492 -52.46 36.77 -9.64
C LEU A 492 -53.77 37.06 -10.38
N GLU A 493 -54.86 36.41 -9.98
CA GLU A 493 -56.22 36.72 -10.47
C GLU A 493 -56.66 38.13 -10.08
N GLU A 494 -56.29 38.60 -8.87
CA GLU A 494 -56.57 39.96 -8.40
C GLU A 494 -55.69 41.04 -9.09
N ASN A 495 -54.58 40.68 -9.77
CA ASN A 495 -53.60 41.64 -10.31
C ASN A 495 -53.07 41.29 -11.74
N PRO A 496 -53.93 41.24 -12.76
CA PRO A 496 -53.59 40.72 -14.11
C PRO A 496 -52.54 41.55 -14.86
N LYS A 497 -52.42 42.87 -14.59
CA LYS A 497 -51.42 43.74 -15.23
C LYS A 497 -49.97 43.35 -14.92
N THR A 498 -49.75 42.58 -13.86
CA THR A 498 -48.41 42.13 -13.43
C THR A 498 -47.86 41.05 -14.37
N ILE A 499 -48.74 40.27 -15.01
CA ILE A 499 -48.39 39.18 -15.94
C ILE A 499 -47.81 39.74 -17.25
N ASP A 500 -48.41 40.80 -17.80
CA ASP A 500 -47.87 41.45 -19.01
C ASP A 500 -46.58 42.23 -18.74
N ARG A 501 -46.40 42.71 -17.50
CA ARG A 501 -45.14 43.32 -17.07
C ARG A 501 -44.02 42.30 -16.94
N TYR A 502 -44.33 41.07 -16.55
CA TYR A 502 -43.34 39.98 -16.48
C TYR A 502 -42.74 39.65 -17.85
N LYS A 503 -43.55 39.70 -18.93
CA LYS A 503 -43.08 39.48 -20.31
C LYS A 503 -42.02 40.49 -20.77
N THR A 504 -42.08 41.71 -20.26
CA THR A 504 -41.22 42.82 -20.69
C THR A 504 -40.09 43.11 -19.71
N ASN A 505 -40.31 42.94 -18.41
CA ASN A 505 -39.29 43.11 -17.37
C ASN A 505 -39.56 42.20 -16.15
N PRO A 506 -39.07 40.95 -16.17
CA PRO A 506 -39.39 39.93 -15.17
C PRO A 506 -39.01 40.35 -13.74
N LYS A 507 -37.86 41.01 -13.59
CA LYS A 507 -37.28 41.36 -12.30
C LYS A 507 -38.15 42.37 -11.54
N LYS A 508 -38.63 43.41 -12.23
CA LYS A 508 -39.51 44.43 -11.65
C LYS A 508 -40.90 43.88 -11.30
N ALA A 509 -41.40 42.92 -12.07
CA ALA A 509 -42.68 42.27 -11.79
C ALA A 509 -42.59 41.39 -10.52
N LEU A 510 -41.50 40.64 -10.35
CA LEU A 510 -41.20 39.84 -9.16
C LEU A 510 -41.07 40.69 -7.88
N GLU A 511 -40.34 41.82 -7.95
CA GLU A 511 -40.22 42.76 -6.82
C GLU A 511 -41.59 43.34 -6.39
N GLN A 512 -42.46 43.64 -7.35
CA GLN A 512 -43.79 44.19 -7.08
C GLN A 512 -44.72 43.15 -6.40
N LEU A 513 -44.67 41.90 -6.87
CA LEU A 513 -45.40 40.77 -6.28
C LEU A 513 -44.94 40.44 -4.86
N HIS A 514 -43.64 40.48 -4.62
CA HIS A 514 -43.05 40.28 -3.29
C HIS A 514 -43.53 41.35 -2.30
N SER A 515 -43.64 42.61 -2.74
CA SER A 515 -44.17 43.68 -1.90
C SER A 515 -45.64 43.50 -1.51
N ILE A 516 -46.46 42.90 -2.39
CA ILE A 516 -47.89 42.66 -2.16
C ILE A 516 -48.09 41.48 -1.20
N THR A 517 -47.32 40.41 -1.37
CA THR A 517 -47.36 39.21 -0.52
C THR A 517 -46.86 39.49 0.91
N CYS A 518 -45.77 40.23 1.06
CA CYS A 518 -45.25 40.63 2.38
C CYS A 518 -46.16 41.60 3.15
N LYS A 519 -47.04 42.37 2.48
CA LYS A 519 -47.98 43.28 3.14
C LYS A 519 -49.23 42.57 3.71
N LYS A 520 -49.66 41.46 3.10
CA LYS A 520 -50.92 40.77 3.45
C LYS A 520 -50.72 39.68 4.51
N HIS A 521 -49.53 39.09 4.57
CA HIS A 521 -49.16 38.07 5.55
C HIS A 521 -47.79 38.44 6.14
N HIS A 522 -47.74 38.75 7.44
CA HIS A 522 -46.58 39.27 8.17
C HIS A 522 -45.39 38.28 8.28
N GLY A 523 -44.89 37.75 7.17
CA GLY A 523 -43.74 36.87 7.07
C GLY A 523 -43.00 37.06 5.75
N ARG A 524 -41.66 36.99 5.79
CA ARG A 524 -40.80 37.09 4.60
C ARG A 524 -40.91 35.80 3.76
N ILE A 525 -41.64 35.87 2.65
CA ILE A 525 -41.64 34.82 1.63
C ILE A 525 -40.43 35.05 0.71
N HIS A 526 -39.56 34.06 0.54
CA HIS A 526 -38.29 34.23 -0.19
C HIS A 526 -38.51 34.31 -1.73
N ASP A 527 -37.74 35.17 -2.40
CA ASP A 527 -37.87 35.49 -3.84
C ASP A 527 -37.82 34.26 -4.76
N ASP A 528 -37.06 33.23 -4.39
CA ASP A 528 -36.85 32.03 -5.21
C ASP A 528 -38.09 31.14 -5.31
N ILE A 529 -38.92 31.09 -4.26
CA ILE A 529 -40.18 30.32 -4.25
C ILE A 529 -41.19 31.00 -5.18
N VAL A 530 -41.31 32.33 -5.09
CA VAL A 530 -42.17 33.10 -5.98
C VAL A 530 -41.73 32.94 -7.44
N ASN A 531 -40.42 32.92 -7.69
CA ASN A 531 -39.85 32.79 -9.03
C ASN A 531 -40.05 31.39 -9.64
N ASP A 532 -39.93 30.33 -8.85
CA ASP A 532 -40.14 28.95 -9.33
C ASP A 532 -41.62 28.63 -9.58
N THR A 533 -42.54 29.11 -8.72
CA THR A 533 -43.99 28.98 -8.97
C THR A 533 -44.40 29.77 -10.22
N PHE A 534 -43.83 30.96 -10.42
CA PHE A 534 -44.12 31.79 -11.61
C PHE A 534 -43.54 31.17 -12.88
N LYS A 535 -42.31 30.64 -12.84
CA LYS A 535 -41.72 29.87 -13.96
C LYS A 535 -42.56 28.66 -14.32
N HIS A 536 -43.07 27.93 -13.33
CA HIS A 536 -43.88 26.75 -13.57
C HIS A 536 -45.21 27.11 -14.25
N TYR A 537 -45.87 28.19 -13.82
CA TYR A 537 -47.07 28.72 -14.47
C TYR A 537 -46.80 29.22 -15.91
N PHE A 538 -45.66 29.89 -16.14
CA PHE A 538 -45.30 30.44 -17.44
C PHE A 538 -44.88 29.35 -18.46
N LEU A 539 -44.15 28.33 -18.01
CA LEU A 539 -43.72 27.19 -18.84
C LEU A 539 -44.90 26.29 -19.23
N LYS A 540 -45.94 26.19 -18.38
CA LYS A 540 -47.14 25.40 -18.67
C LYS A 540 -48.03 26.02 -19.76
N ASN A 541 -47.91 27.32 -20.01
CA ASN A 541 -48.74 28.07 -20.97
C ASN A 541 -48.03 28.44 -22.29
N MET A 542 -46.79 27.98 -22.55
CA MET A 542 -46.01 28.35 -23.73
C MET A 542 -45.85 27.23 -24.77
N SER A 543 -46.75 26.23 -24.78
CA SER A 543 -46.68 25.06 -25.67
C SER A 543 -47.07 25.32 -27.13
N THR A 544 -46.85 26.52 -27.67
CA THR A 544 -47.21 26.86 -29.06
C THR A 544 -46.21 27.84 -29.71
N ARG A 545 -45.10 27.32 -30.25
CA ARG A 545 -44.60 27.51 -31.65
C ARG A 545 -43.08 27.27 -31.79
N LEU A 546 -42.74 26.76 -32.97
CA LEU A 546 -41.50 26.13 -33.45
C LEU A 546 -40.28 27.05 -33.69
N ASN A 547 -39.13 26.37 -33.84
CA ASN A 547 -37.89 26.74 -34.55
C ASN A 547 -36.82 27.52 -33.77
N TYR A 548 -35.91 26.82 -33.07
CA TYR A 548 -34.51 27.25 -32.92
C TYR A 548 -33.54 26.08 -32.63
N PHE A 549 -33.82 24.90 -33.20
CA PHE A 549 -32.92 23.75 -33.20
C PHE A 549 -31.92 23.86 -34.37
N ARG A 550 -31.00 24.84 -34.32
CA ARG A 550 -29.80 24.93 -35.20
C ARG A 550 -28.91 26.11 -34.79
N MET A 551 -28.13 25.94 -33.74
CA MET A 551 -26.88 26.70 -33.55
C MET A 551 -25.92 25.88 -32.69
N ILE A 552 -25.42 24.83 -33.32
CA ILE A 552 -24.45 23.86 -32.80
C ILE A 552 -23.07 24.55 -32.76
N PHE A 553 -22.56 24.78 -31.55
CA PHE A 553 -21.16 25.01 -31.10
C PHE A 553 -20.16 25.76 -32.01
N PRO A 554 -19.44 26.78 -31.47
CA PRO A 554 -18.11 26.44 -30.93
C PRO A 554 -17.74 27.15 -29.60
N ARG A 555 -17.05 26.39 -28.74
CA ARG A 555 -16.06 26.71 -27.68
C ARG A 555 -16.24 27.96 -26.77
N TYR A 556 -16.09 27.64 -25.47
CA TYR A 556 -15.51 28.42 -24.37
C TYR A 556 -16.31 29.59 -23.79
N HIS A 557 -16.63 29.50 -22.49
CA HIS A 557 -16.29 30.58 -21.56
C HIS A 557 -16.01 30.07 -20.14
N SER A 558 -14.84 30.49 -19.68
CA SER A 558 -14.24 30.35 -18.36
C SER A 558 -15.14 30.84 -17.23
N THR A 559 -15.23 30.09 -16.13
CA THR A 559 -15.60 30.65 -14.83
C THR A 559 -14.39 31.40 -14.26
N LYS A 560 -14.56 32.69 -13.94
CA LYS A 560 -13.49 33.49 -13.31
C LYS A 560 -13.24 32.95 -11.89
N PRO A 561 -11.98 32.68 -11.51
CA PRO A 561 -11.66 32.21 -10.16
C PRO A 561 -11.93 33.26 -9.10
N THR A 562 -12.39 32.83 -7.92
CA THR A 562 -12.66 33.70 -6.74
C THR A 562 -11.37 34.33 -6.19
N PRO A 563 -11.41 35.43 -5.42
CA PRO A 563 -10.20 36.09 -4.88
C PRO A 563 -9.33 35.17 -3.99
N HIS A 564 -9.96 34.23 -3.28
CA HIS A 564 -9.26 33.24 -2.49
C HIS A 564 -8.68 32.10 -3.35
N GLN A 565 -9.40 31.66 -4.38
CA GLN A 565 -8.86 30.78 -5.42
C GLN A 565 -7.73 31.46 -6.22
N GLN A 566 -7.79 32.78 -6.44
CA GLN A 566 -6.72 33.55 -7.05
C GLN A 566 -5.48 33.59 -6.15
N ASN A 567 -5.64 33.71 -4.83
CA ASN A 567 -4.52 33.65 -3.88
C ASN A 567 -3.95 32.23 -3.66
N MET A 568 -4.78 31.19 -3.75
CA MET A 568 -4.32 29.79 -3.67
C MET A 568 -3.71 29.31 -4.99
N MET A 569 -4.27 29.69 -6.14
CA MET A 569 -3.65 29.49 -7.45
C MET A 569 -2.42 30.39 -7.66
N ALA A 570 -2.28 31.48 -6.89
CA ALA A 570 -1.07 32.32 -6.89
C ALA A 570 0.11 31.69 -6.12
N ARG A 571 -0.11 30.65 -5.32
CA ARG A 571 0.96 29.78 -4.82
C ARG A 571 1.09 28.58 -5.77
N GLY A 572 1.65 28.85 -6.95
CA GLY A 572 1.93 27.83 -7.96
C GLY A 572 3.00 26.82 -7.52
N LEU A 573 3.43 25.97 -8.46
CA LEU A 573 4.70 25.23 -8.42
C LEU A 573 5.79 26.09 -7.74
N PRO A 574 6.74 25.51 -6.97
CA PRO A 574 7.81 26.28 -6.32
C PRO A 574 8.30 27.34 -7.30
N LYS A 575 8.19 28.61 -6.89
CA LYS A 575 8.33 29.74 -7.80
C LYS A 575 9.68 29.60 -8.49
N ARG A 576 9.69 29.28 -9.78
CA ARG A 576 10.91 29.07 -10.57
C ARG A 576 11.80 30.27 -10.35
N THR A 577 12.88 30.09 -9.63
CA THR A 577 13.74 31.21 -9.26
C THR A 577 14.88 31.22 -10.28
N PRO A 578 15.11 32.32 -11.02
CA PRO A 578 16.29 32.42 -11.90
C PRO A 578 17.59 32.14 -11.12
N ILE A 579 18.65 31.74 -11.82
CA ILE A 579 19.97 31.63 -11.21
C ILE A 579 20.58 33.03 -11.21
N ASP A 580 21.04 33.50 -10.05
CA ASP A 580 21.56 34.85 -9.91
C ASP A 580 22.73 35.10 -10.86
N GLY A 581 22.61 36.16 -11.66
CA GLY A 581 23.63 36.58 -12.63
C GLY A 581 23.77 35.70 -13.87
N VAL A 582 22.81 34.80 -14.15
CA VAL A 582 22.76 34.01 -15.40
C VAL A 582 21.60 34.51 -16.27
N GLN A 583 21.90 34.98 -17.49
CA GLN A 583 20.86 35.52 -18.39
C GLN A 583 20.01 34.42 -19.04
N HIS A 584 20.65 33.41 -19.64
CA HIS A 584 19.96 32.28 -20.25
C HIS A 584 20.41 30.93 -19.73
N VAL A 585 19.46 30.05 -19.48
CA VAL A 585 19.72 28.64 -19.16
C VAL A 585 19.16 27.76 -20.27
N ILE A 586 20.04 27.01 -20.94
CA ILE A 586 19.69 26.11 -22.04
C ILE A 586 19.93 24.68 -21.58
N ALA A 587 18.87 23.89 -21.54
CA ALA A 587 18.98 22.47 -21.21
C ALA A 587 19.21 21.65 -22.49
N VAL A 588 20.16 20.72 -22.46
CA VAL A 588 20.45 19.82 -23.59
C VAL A 588 20.01 18.42 -23.21
N GLY A 589 18.99 17.90 -23.89
CA GLY A 589 18.36 16.62 -23.59
C GLY A 589 18.45 15.61 -24.75
N SER A 590 18.29 14.33 -24.45
CA SER A 590 18.21 13.25 -25.45
C SER A 590 17.25 12.15 -25.01
N GLY A 591 16.65 11.44 -25.95
CA GLY A 591 15.76 10.31 -25.66
C GLY A 591 16.52 9.06 -25.17
N LYS A 592 17.68 8.78 -25.78
CA LYS A 592 18.53 7.63 -25.45
C LYS A 592 19.96 8.05 -25.10
N GLY A 593 20.67 7.16 -24.40
CA GLY A 593 22.12 7.25 -24.20
C GLY A 593 22.90 7.01 -25.49
N GLY A 594 24.11 7.54 -25.58
CA GLY A 594 25.03 7.26 -26.69
C GLY A 594 24.79 8.07 -27.98
N VAL A 595 23.90 9.07 -28.00
CA VAL A 595 23.70 9.97 -29.17
C VAL A 595 24.72 11.09 -29.29
N GLY A 596 25.71 11.15 -28.40
CA GLY A 596 26.72 12.21 -28.36
C GLY A 596 26.24 13.55 -27.77
N LYS A 597 25.14 13.54 -26.99
CA LYS A 597 24.56 14.72 -26.32
C LYS A 597 25.62 15.57 -25.60
N SER A 598 26.43 14.97 -24.72
CA SER A 598 27.42 15.72 -23.93
C SER A 598 28.53 16.34 -24.80
N SER A 599 28.93 15.65 -25.87
CA SER A 599 29.86 16.21 -26.87
C SER A 599 29.23 17.42 -27.58
N VAL A 600 27.94 17.37 -27.93
CA VAL A 600 27.22 18.52 -28.49
C VAL A 600 27.13 19.66 -27.46
N SER A 601 26.81 19.38 -26.20
CA SER A 601 26.73 20.36 -25.11
C SER A 601 28.04 21.14 -24.93
N VAL A 602 29.17 20.44 -24.86
CA VAL A 602 30.50 21.05 -24.71
C VAL A 602 30.88 21.91 -25.92
N ASN A 603 30.67 21.41 -27.13
CA ASN A 603 31.10 22.15 -28.33
C ASN A 603 30.17 23.34 -28.64
N LEU A 604 28.89 23.26 -28.30
CA LEU A 604 28.00 24.42 -28.30
C LEU A 604 28.48 25.50 -27.31
N ALA A 605 28.85 25.09 -26.09
CA ALA A 605 29.36 26.02 -25.08
C ALA A 605 30.65 26.73 -25.55
N LEU A 606 31.57 25.99 -26.19
CA LEU A 606 32.80 26.54 -26.76
C LEU A 606 32.55 27.48 -27.94
N ALA A 607 31.61 27.14 -28.83
CA ALA A 607 31.24 27.99 -29.95
C ALA A 607 30.64 29.33 -29.45
N LEU A 608 29.78 29.29 -28.43
CA LEU A 608 29.25 30.49 -27.78
C LEU A 608 30.36 31.31 -27.08
N SER A 609 31.29 30.66 -26.37
CA SER A 609 32.43 31.34 -25.72
C SER A 609 33.33 32.07 -26.74
N ARG A 610 33.49 31.51 -27.95
CA ARG A 610 34.22 32.14 -29.05
C ARG A 610 33.54 33.32 -29.71
N LEU A 611 32.22 33.43 -29.57
CA LEU A 611 31.48 34.64 -29.90
C LEU A 611 31.56 35.69 -28.77
N SER A 612 32.52 35.52 -27.85
CA SER A 612 32.81 36.37 -26.70
C SER A 612 31.66 36.45 -25.68
N TYR A 613 30.84 35.39 -25.59
CA TYR A 613 29.87 35.26 -24.51
C TYR A 613 30.50 34.63 -23.27
N ARG A 614 30.03 35.02 -22.09
CA ARG A 614 30.38 34.39 -20.81
C ARG A 614 29.55 33.12 -20.69
N VAL A 615 30.20 31.96 -20.81
CA VAL A 615 29.50 30.68 -20.86
C VAL A 615 29.89 29.78 -19.69
N GLY A 616 28.86 29.21 -19.07
CA GLY A 616 29.00 28.12 -18.11
C GLY A 616 28.47 26.81 -18.69
N ILE A 617 29.01 25.69 -18.21
CA ILE A 617 28.50 24.36 -18.48
C ILE A 617 28.32 23.58 -17.18
N LEU A 618 27.11 23.04 -16.99
CA LEU A 618 26.73 22.22 -15.87
C LEU A 618 26.46 20.79 -16.35
N ASP A 619 27.18 19.83 -15.79
CA ASP A 619 26.92 18.40 -15.96
C ASP A 619 25.87 17.96 -14.94
N ALA A 620 24.64 17.75 -15.43
CA ALA A 620 23.53 17.25 -14.63
C ALA A 620 23.35 15.72 -14.80
N ASP A 621 24.18 15.05 -15.61
CA ASP A 621 24.18 13.59 -15.73
C ASP A 621 24.96 12.97 -14.56
N ILE A 622 24.31 12.94 -13.40
CA ILE A 622 24.90 12.46 -12.13
C ILE A 622 25.30 10.97 -12.21
N PHE A 623 24.66 10.19 -13.08
CA PHE A 623 24.89 8.75 -13.20
C PHE A 623 26.05 8.40 -14.14
N GLY A 624 26.32 9.23 -15.13
CA GLY A 624 27.40 9.03 -16.10
C GLY A 624 28.08 10.34 -16.51
N PRO A 625 28.70 11.09 -15.57
CA PRO A 625 29.24 12.41 -15.84
C PRO A 625 30.37 12.32 -16.87
N SER A 626 30.21 13.01 -17.99
CA SER A 626 31.14 12.94 -19.13
C SER A 626 31.89 14.25 -19.36
N ILE A 627 31.34 15.38 -18.90
CA ILE A 627 31.95 16.71 -19.10
C ILE A 627 33.33 16.84 -18.44
N PRO A 628 33.60 16.31 -17.22
CA PRO A 628 34.94 16.31 -16.64
C PRO A 628 35.99 15.65 -17.55
N THR A 629 35.60 14.63 -18.32
CA THR A 629 36.44 14.01 -19.33
C THR A 629 36.69 14.95 -20.50
N LEU A 630 35.60 15.44 -21.09
CA LEU A 630 35.62 16.20 -22.33
C LEU A 630 36.36 17.52 -22.19
N LEU A 631 36.49 18.05 -20.97
CA LEU A 631 37.24 19.27 -20.67
C LEU A 631 38.59 19.00 -19.99
N ASN A 632 39.08 17.75 -19.96
CA ASN A 632 40.34 17.38 -19.30
C ASN A 632 40.44 17.82 -17.83
N LEU A 633 39.34 17.68 -17.08
CA LEU A 633 39.19 18.08 -15.67
C LEU A 633 38.97 16.89 -14.71
N ARG A 634 39.04 15.63 -15.17
CA ARG A 634 38.77 14.41 -14.36
C ARG A 634 39.47 14.38 -12.99
N ASN A 635 40.71 14.86 -12.92
CA ASN A 635 41.53 14.79 -11.70
C ASN A 635 41.43 16.04 -10.81
N HIS A 636 40.56 16.99 -11.14
CA HIS A 636 40.41 18.24 -10.41
C HIS A 636 39.21 18.20 -9.46
N LYS A 637 39.31 18.91 -8.34
CA LYS A 637 38.23 19.04 -7.35
C LYS A 637 37.88 20.51 -7.14
N ALA A 638 36.59 20.81 -7.11
CA ALA A 638 36.10 22.15 -6.82
C ALA A 638 36.03 22.35 -5.29
N THR A 639 37.16 22.76 -4.70
CA THR A 639 37.32 22.89 -3.23
C THR A 639 37.39 24.34 -2.76
N THR A 640 37.60 25.28 -3.67
CA THR A 640 37.68 26.71 -3.35
C THR A 640 36.30 27.30 -3.13
N LEU A 641 36.15 28.10 -2.07
CA LEU A 641 34.94 28.85 -1.75
C LEU A 641 35.19 30.35 -1.93
N THR A 642 34.19 31.05 -2.45
CA THR A 642 34.16 32.52 -2.49
C THR A 642 33.97 33.10 -1.09
N LYS A 643 34.15 34.43 -0.96
CA LYS A 643 33.84 35.18 0.28
C LYS A 643 32.38 35.05 0.75
N THR A 644 31.47 34.63 -0.14
CA THR A 644 30.05 34.40 0.16
C THR A 644 29.73 32.92 0.39
N ASN A 645 30.74 32.07 0.64
CA ASN A 645 30.63 30.62 0.83
C ASN A 645 30.02 29.85 -0.37
N LEU A 646 30.14 30.37 -1.60
CA LEU A 646 29.79 29.65 -2.81
C LEU A 646 30.99 28.90 -3.35
N ILE A 647 30.78 27.73 -3.96
CA ILE A 647 31.86 26.94 -4.59
C ILE A 647 32.26 27.60 -5.91
N GLU A 648 33.55 27.80 -6.12
CA GLU A 648 34.07 28.30 -7.38
C GLU A 648 34.06 27.17 -8.43
N PRO A 649 33.39 27.34 -9.59
CA PRO A 649 33.43 26.35 -10.65
C PRO A 649 34.83 26.29 -11.27
N LEU A 650 35.23 25.12 -11.75
CA LEU A 650 36.51 24.96 -12.45
C LEU A 650 36.47 25.67 -13.80
N ILE A 651 37.57 26.26 -14.23
CA ILE A 651 37.63 26.96 -15.52
C ILE A 651 38.59 26.22 -16.44
N ASN A 652 38.10 25.82 -17.63
CA ASN A 652 38.96 25.39 -18.73
C ASN A 652 38.36 25.85 -20.07
N PHE A 653 39.19 26.10 -21.07
CA PHE A 653 38.79 26.61 -22.39
C PHE A 653 37.87 27.84 -22.32
N ASN A 654 38.09 28.72 -21.34
CA ASN A 654 37.25 29.89 -21.06
C ASN A 654 35.77 29.56 -20.78
N LEU A 655 35.50 28.38 -20.23
CA LEU A 655 34.18 27.94 -19.74
C LEU A 655 34.24 27.74 -18.23
N LYS A 656 33.24 28.26 -17.50
CA LYS A 656 33.00 27.85 -16.12
C LYS A 656 32.33 26.47 -16.14
N CYS A 657 32.92 25.48 -15.50
CA CYS A 657 32.46 24.09 -15.53
C CYS A 657 32.14 23.60 -14.12
N MET A 658 30.99 22.95 -13.96
CA MET A 658 30.64 22.24 -12.73
C MET A 658 30.01 20.88 -13.02
N SER A 659 30.38 19.89 -12.21
CA SER A 659 29.83 18.53 -12.24
C SER A 659 29.82 17.97 -10.83
N ILE A 660 28.91 17.03 -10.54
CA ILE A 660 28.90 16.31 -9.27
C ILE A 660 30.21 15.56 -9.02
N ALA A 661 30.89 15.13 -10.09
CA ALA A 661 32.18 14.43 -10.03
C ALA A 661 33.29 15.27 -9.37
N PHE A 662 33.18 16.61 -9.37
CA PHE A 662 34.15 17.48 -8.70
C PHE A 662 33.93 17.57 -7.18
N LEU A 663 32.76 17.16 -6.69
CA LEU A 663 32.33 17.27 -5.29
C LEU A 663 32.39 15.94 -4.53
N THR A 664 32.46 14.81 -5.23
CA THR A 664 32.51 13.48 -4.62
C THR A 664 33.95 13.00 -4.38
N LYS A 665 34.14 12.20 -3.32
CA LYS A 665 35.39 11.50 -3.02
C LYS A 665 35.16 10.00 -3.23
N SER A 666 35.30 9.47 -4.45
CA SER A 666 35.66 8.07 -4.78
C SER A 666 35.11 7.61 -6.13
N ASP A 667 35.84 6.69 -6.76
CA ASP A 667 35.45 5.89 -7.93
C ASP A 667 34.47 4.74 -7.59
N GLY A 668 33.85 4.77 -6.40
CA GLY A 668 32.87 3.76 -5.99
C GLY A 668 31.47 4.07 -6.53
N PRO A 669 30.62 3.06 -6.79
CA PRO A 669 29.24 3.29 -7.20
C PRO A 669 28.46 3.96 -6.06
N VAL A 670 28.24 5.26 -6.17
CA VAL A 670 27.36 6.02 -5.26
C VAL A 670 25.91 5.79 -5.70
N VAL A 671 25.10 5.20 -4.83
CA VAL A 671 23.66 5.04 -5.08
C VAL A 671 22.94 6.37 -4.85
N TRP A 672 22.69 7.09 -5.93
CA TRP A 672 21.95 8.35 -5.91
C TRP A 672 20.43 8.08 -5.87
N ARG A 673 19.78 8.31 -4.72
CA ARG A 673 18.30 8.25 -4.58
C ARG A 673 17.64 9.56 -5.02
N GLY A 674 16.37 9.55 -5.44
CA GLY A 674 15.68 10.71 -6.06
C GLY A 674 15.74 12.03 -5.28
N LEU A 675 15.57 12.02 -3.95
CA LEU A 675 15.70 13.24 -3.13
C LEU A 675 17.14 13.76 -3.06
N MET A 676 18.14 12.88 -3.07
CA MET A 676 19.55 13.27 -3.12
C MET A 676 19.90 13.89 -4.48
N VAL A 677 19.27 13.39 -5.55
CA VAL A 677 19.42 13.94 -6.89
C VAL A 677 18.86 15.36 -6.97
N MET A 678 17.66 15.60 -6.44
CA MET A 678 17.08 16.94 -6.41
C MET A 678 17.94 17.92 -5.58
N GLN A 679 18.41 17.49 -4.39
CA GLN A 679 19.32 18.30 -3.57
C GLN A 679 20.68 18.54 -4.24
N ALA A 680 21.21 17.55 -4.96
CA ALA A 680 22.45 17.69 -5.71
C ALA A 680 22.30 18.70 -6.85
N ILE A 681 21.21 18.61 -7.63
CA ILE A 681 20.89 19.58 -8.68
C ILE A 681 20.69 20.97 -8.08
N GLU A 682 19.92 21.10 -6.99
CA GLU A 682 19.76 22.38 -6.31
C GLU A 682 21.09 22.96 -5.83
N LYS A 683 21.97 22.13 -5.25
CA LYS A 683 23.33 22.53 -4.85
C LYS A 683 24.15 22.99 -6.05
N LEU A 684 24.13 22.27 -7.17
CA LEU A 684 24.84 22.61 -8.40
C LEU A 684 24.30 23.89 -9.06
N LEU A 685 23.03 24.23 -8.85
CA LEU A 685 22.41 25.46 -9.36
C LEU A 685 22.61 26.66 -8.43
N ARG A 686 22.57 26.45 -7.10
CA ARG A 686 22.49 27.53 -6.09
C ARG A 686 23.76 27.77 -5.29
N GLN A 687 24.56 26.73 -5.07
CA GLN A 687 25.76 26.80 -4.22
C GLN A 687 27.06 26.99 -5.03
N ILE A 688 26.93 27.37 -6.31
CA ILE A 688 28.04 27.60 -7.23
C ILE A 688 28.07 29.07 -7.63
N ALA A 689 29.27 29.66 -7.67
CA ALA A 689 29.50 31.03 -8.09
C ALA A 689 29.42 31.20 -9.63
N TRP A 690 28.23 30.95 -10.20
CA TRP A 690 27.98 31.05 -11.65
C TRP A 690 28.17 32.48 -12.17
N SER A 691 27.58 33.46 -11.48
CA SER A 691 27.56 34.86 -11.91
C SER A 691 28.95 35.44 -12.26
N PRO A 692 29.07 36.30 -13.30
CA PRO A 692 28.07 36.59 -14.32
C PRO A 692 28.19 35.65 -15.54
N LEU A 693 27.07 35.20 -16.11
CA LEU A 693 27.00 34.40 -17.35
C LEU A 693 25.92 34.91 -18.30
N ASP A 694 26.24 34.87 -19.60
CA ASP A 694 25.28 35.12 -20.67
C ASP A 694 24.50 33.83 -20.97
N TYR A 695 25.18 32.69 -21.03
CA TYR A 695 24.58 31.37 -21.25
C TYR A 695 25.10 30.33 -20.25
N LEU A 696 24.20 29.57 -19.64
CA LEU A 696 24.49 28.35 -18.91
C LEU A 696 23.93 27.16 -19.69
N ILE A 697 24.81 26.31 -20.19
CA ILE A 697 24.46 25.05 -20.85
C ILE A 697 24.35 23.95 -19.80
N VAL A 698 23.21 23.27 -19.72
CA VAL A 698 22.97 22.17 -18.76
C VAL A 698 22.86 20.85 -19.52
N ASP A 699 23.84 19.97 -19.34
CA ASP A 699 23.84 18.63 -19.95
C ASP A 699 23.03 17.66 -19.10
N LEU A 700 21.86 17.26 -19.59
CA LEU A 700 20.93 16.40 -18.85
C LEU A 700 21.25 14.92 -19.05
N PRO A 701 20.85 13.99 -18.16
CA PRO A 701 20.89 12.57 -18.47
C PRO A 701 19.95 12.19 -19.63
N PRO A 702 20.11 11.01 -20.24
CA PRO A 702 19.17 10.54 -21.26
C PRO A 702 17.79 10.20 -20.67
N GLY A 703 16.74 10.27 -21.49
CA GLY A 703 15.38 9.87 -21.14
C GLY A 703 14.53 10.99 -20.52
N THR A 704 13.53 10.59 -19.74
CA THR A 704 12.55 11.47 -19.07
C THR A 704 12.55 11.27 -17.56
N GLY A 705 13.74 11.28 -16.95
CA GLY A 705 13.92 11.01 -15.53
C GLY A 705 13.68 12.22 -14.61
N ASP A 706 13.91 12.00 -13.33
CA ASP A 706 13.64 12.98 -12.27
C ASP A 706 14.51 14.24 -12.36
N ILE A 707 15.70 14.17 -12.97
CA ILE A 707 16.62 15.30 -13.11
C ILE A 707 16.04 16.38 -14.03
N GLN A 708 15.47 15.97 -15.15
CA GLN A 708 14.88 16.87 -16.15
C GLN A 708 13.67 17.61 -15.56
N LEU A 709 12.82 16.88 -14.82
CA LEU A 709 11.67 17.46 -14.12
C LEU A 709 12.12 18.39 -12.99
N SER A 710 13.08 17.97 -12.17
CA SER A 710 13.63 18.76 -11.07
C SER A 710 14.22 20.07 -11.57
N LEU A 711 15.02 20.03 -12.66
CA LEU A 711 15.59 21.24 -13.26
C LEU A 711 14.50 22.20 -13.72
N ALA A 712 13.49 21.71 -14.46
CA ALA A 712 12.39 22.53 -14.96
C ALA A 712 11.46 23.07 -13.86
N GLN A 713 11.47 22.46 -12.67
CA GLN A 713 10.73 22.94 -11.49
C GLN A 713 11.53 23.98 -10.69
N LEU A 714 12.85 23.85 -10.59
CA LEU A 714 13.70 24.72 -9.79
C LEU A 714 14.02 26.06 -10.47
N ILE A 715 14.20 26.06 -11.80
CA ILE A 715 14.64 27.23 -12.57
C ILE A 715 13.78 27.43 -13.83
N PRO A 716 13.62 28.68 -14.31
CA PRO A 716 13.05 28.93 -15.62
C PRO A 716 14.09 28.61 -16.70
N LEU A 717 13.78 27.64 -17.58
CA LEU A 717 14.61 27.32 -18.74
C LEU A 717 14.31 28.31 -19.88
N SER A 718 15.35 28.93 -20.44
CA SER A 718 15.22 29.78 -21.63
C SER A 718 14.92 28.95 -22.88
N GLY A 719 15.42 27.71 -22.90
CA GLY A 719 14.95 26.72 -23.85
C GLY A 719 15.64 25.38 -23.71
N VAL A 720 15.16 24.41 -24.47
CA VAL A 720 15.63 23.03 -24.51
C VAL A 720 16.11 22.69 -25.92
N LEU A 721 17.32 22.15 -26.02
CA LEU A 721 17.91 21.64 -27.24
C LEU A 721 17.84 20.11 -27.23
N MET A 722 17.11 19.53 -28.18
CA MET A 722 16.94 18.08 -28.26
C MET A 722 17.98 17.46 -29.19
N VAL A 723 18.81 16.54 -28.68
CA VAL A 723 19.82 15.82 -29.46
C VAL A 723 19.32 14.41 -29.79
N THR A 724 19.39 14.04 -31.08
CA THR A 724 18.99 12.72 -31.57
C THR A 724 19.92 12.22 -32.67
N THR A 725 19.74 10.96 -33.09
CA THR A 725 20.29 10.41 -34.34
C THR A 725 19.15 10.15 -35.34
N PRO A 726 19.41 10.04 -36.66
CA PRO A 726 18.37 9.73 -37.66
C PRO A 726 17.63 8.40 -37.44
N GLN A 727 18.23 7.48 -36.68
CA GLN A 727 17.70 6.14 -36.40
C GLN A 727 16.34 6.18 -35.68
N GLU A 728 15.35 5.43 -36.18
CA GLU A 728 13.97 5.42 -35.65
C GLU A 728 13.89 5.10 -34.14
N LEU A 729 14.70 4.15 -33.66
CA LEU A 729 14.73 3.80 -32.23
C LEU A 729 15.11 5.02 -31.36
N SER A 730 15.97 5.91 -31.86
CA SER A 730 16.28 7.19 -31.19
C SER A 730 15.08 8.12 -31.13
N LEU A 731 14.30 8.17 -32.21
CA LEU A 731 13.21 9.11 -32.37
C LEU A 731 12.07 8.80 -31.39
N VAL A 732 11.74 7.52 -31.18
CA VAL A 732 10.70 7.09 -30.22
C VAL A 732 10.94 7.66 -28.82
N ASP A 733 12.18 7.62 -28.33
CA ASP A 733 12.48 8.13 -26.99
C ASP A 733 12.58 9.67 -26.96
N VAL A 734 12.99 10.29 -28.06
CA VAL A 734 12.99 11.76 -28.19
C VAL A 734 11.57 12.32 -28.23
N ARG A 735 10.60 11.62 -28.83
CA ARG A 735 9.17 11.98 -28.78
C ARG A 735 8.68 12.11 -27.33
N LYS A 736 9.01 11.14 -26.48
CA LYS A 736 8.66 11.17 -25.05
C LYS A 736 9.31 12.34 -24.33
N ALA A 737 10.58 12.62 -24.64
CA ALA A 737 11.30 13.74 -24.03
C ALA A 737 10.74 15.11 -24.45
N ILE A 738 10.35 15.28 -25.72
CA ILE A 738 9.67 16.48 -26.22
C ILE A 738 8.35 16.69 -25.48
N GLU A 739 7.53 15.64 -25.34
CA GLU A 739 6.25 15.72 -24.62
C GLU A 739 6.45 16.09 -23.15
N MET A 740 7.44 15.50 -22.47
CA MET A 740 7.76 15.85 -21.08
C MET A 740 8.12 17.34 -20.94
N PHE A 741 8.99 17.88 -21.80
CA PHE A 741 9.36 19.30 -21.75
C PHE A 741 8.18 20.23 -22.07
N ARG A 742 7.27 19.82 -22.95
CA ARG A 742 6.01 20.55 -23.20
C ARG A 742 5.09 20.57 -21.99
N LEU A 743 4.95 19.43 -21.28
CA LEU A 743 4.15 19.35 -20.06
C LEU A 743 4.65 20.29 -18.97
N VAL A 744 5.97 20.45 -18.83
CA VAL A 744 6.56 21.41 -17.90
C VAL A 744 6.71 22.82 -18.51
N GLN A 745 6.11 23.09 -19.67
CA GLN A 745 6.12 24.40 -20.32
C GLN A 745 7.53 24.96 -20.55
N ALA A 746 8.51 24.10 -20.83
CA ALA A 746 9.85 24.51 -21.23
C ALA A 746 9.88 24.73 -22.75
N PRO A 747 10.33 25.90 -23.25
CA PRO A 747 10.43 26.15 -24.69
C PRO A 747 11.43 25.19 -25.34
N ILE A 748 11.07 24.55 -26.45
CA ILE A 748 12.00 23.70 -27.20
C ILE A 748 12.55 24.53 -28.36
N LEU A 749 13.86 24.80 -28.35
CA LEU A 749 14.53 25.66 -29.34
C LEU A 749 14.64 24.97 -30.70
N GLY A 750 14.80 23.64 -30.69
CA GLY A 750 14.87 22.83 -31.89
C GLY A 750 15.61 21.52 -31.66
N ILE A 751 15.85 20.83 -32.76
CA ILE A 751 16.48 19.50 -32.79
C ILE A 751 17.89 19.62 -33.39
N VAL A 752 18.86 18.97 -32.78
CA VAL A 752 20.18 18.71 -33.35
C VAL A 752 20.26 17.23 -33.70
N GLU A 753 20.43 16.94 -34.97
CA GLU A 753 20.58 15.58 -35.46
C GLU A 753 22.07 15.24 -35.53
N ASN A 754 22.56 14.52 -34.54
CA ASN A 754 23.94 14.06 -34.49
C ASN A 754 24.10 12.73 -35.25
N PHE A 755 25.33 12.45 -35.67
CA PHE A 755 25.67 11.26 -36.47
C PHE A 755 24.85 11.15 -37.76
N SER A 756 24.55 12.28 -38.41
CA SER A 756 23.70 12.32 -39.60
C SER A 756 24.33 11.64 -40.81
N THR A 757 25.64 11.78 -40.93
CA THR A 757 26.38 11.46 -42.14
C THR A 757 27.81 11.08 -41.79
N TYR A 758 28.37 10.05 -42.44
CA TYR A 758 29.79 9.73 -42.40
C TYR A 758 30.45 10.15 -43.71
N PHE A 759 31.59 10.82 -43.62
CA PHE A 759 32.43 11.17 -44.76
C PHE A 759 33.71 10.32 -44.72
N CYS A 760 33.90 9.47 -45.72
CA CYS A 760 35.12 8.68 -45.84
C CYS A 760 36.31 9.59 -46.20
N GLN A 761 37.25 9.77 -45.27
CA GLN A 761 38.41 10.65 -45.47
C GLN A 761 39.36 10.19 -46.60
N LYS A 762 39.27 8.92 -47.04
CA LYS A 762 40.12 8.37 -48.12
C LYS A 762 39.57 8.65 -49.52
N CYS A 763 38.25 8.65 -49.70
CA CYS A 763 37.62 8.74 -51.02
C CYS A 763 36.53 9.82 -51.14
N GLY A 764 36.20 10.52 -50.05
CA GLY A 764 35.15 11.54 -50.02
C GLY A 764 33.71 10.99 -50.07
N HIS A 765 33.53 9.67 -50.05
CA HIS A 765 32.20 9.04 -50.06
C HIS A 765 31.37 9.47 -48.85
N GLU A 766 30.14 9.90 -49.13
CA GLU A 766 29.14 10.27 -48.13
C GLU A 766 28.18 9.10 -47.89
N GLU A 767 28.03 8.69 -46.64
CA GLU A 767 27.15 7.57 -46.26
C GLU A 767 26.34 7.88 -45.00
N LYS A 768 25.03 7.69 -45.05
CA LYS A 768 24.11 7.97 -43.93
C LYS A 768 23.82 6.69 -43.14
N ILE A 769 24.83 6.22 -42.42
CA ILE A 769 24.84 4.91 -41.76
C ILE A 769 23.77 4.72 -40.67
N PHE A 770 23.19 5.80 -40.13
CA PHE A 770 22.12 5.76 -39.12
C PHE A 770 20.73 6.03 -39.69
N GLY A 771 20.59 6.11 -41.01
CA GLY A 771 19.34 6.40 -41.71
C GLY A 771 19.22 7.86 -42.16
N GLU A 772 18.10 8.18 -42.82
CA GLU A 772 17.82 9.50 -43.37
C GLU A 772 16.49 10.05 -42.85
N ASN A 773 16.33 11.38 -42.86
CA ASN A 773 15.07 12.09 -42.65
C ASN A 773 14.39 11.87 -41.28
N GLY A 774 15.05 11.23 -40.31
CA GLY A 774 14.52 10.97 -38.98
C GLY A 774 14.21 12.26 -38.22
N GLY A 775 15.17 13.19 -38.16
CA GLY A 775 14.99 14.51 -37.57
C GLY A 775 13.94 15.35 -38.31
N GLU A 776 13.81 15.20 -39.63
CA GLU A 776 12.82 15.95 -40.43
C GLU A 776 11.39 15.49 -40.15
N SER A 777 11.21 14.17 -40.05
CA SER A 777 9.92 13.59 -39.66
C SER A 777 9.50 14.12 -38.29
N LEU A 778 10.42 14.08 -37.32
CA LEU A 778 10.17 14.57 -35.97
C LEU A 778 9.91 16.08 -35.93
N GLY A 779 10.66 16.86 -36.73
CA GLY A 779 10.47 18.29 -36.87
C GLY A 779 9.10 18.66 -37.46
N LYS A 780 8.61 17.91 -38.45
CA LYS A 780 7.27 18.10 -39.03
C LYS A 780 6.17 17.75 -38.04
N GLU A 781 6.31 16.62 -37.34
CA GLU A 781 5.35 16.11 -36.35
C GLU A 781 5.15 17.10 -35.20
N TYR A 782 6.24 17.66 -34.68
CA TYR A 782 6.21 18.53 -33.51
C TYR A 782 6.30 20.03 -33.85
N HIS A 783 6.34 20.40 -35.13
CA HIS A 783 6.58 21.77 -35.60
C HIS A 783 7.87 22.38 -35.02
N LEU A 784 8.94 21.58 -34.99
CA LEU A 784 10.27 21.98 -34.51
C LEU A 784 11.24 22.10 -35.68
N LYS A 785 12.12 23.10 -35.62
CA LYS A 785 13.20 23.27 -36.60
C LYS A 785 14.36 22.34 -36.25
N ILE A 786 14.93 21.68 -37.27
CA ILE A 786 16.27 21.10 -37.15
C ILE A 786 17.27 22.26 -37.22
N LEU A 787 17.95 22.53 -36.13
CA LEU A 787 18.92 23.63 -36.04
C LEU A 787 20.23 23.27 -36.73
N GLN A 788 20.65 22.01 -36.59
CA GLN A 788 21.84 21.51 -37.27
C GLN A 788 21.82 19.98 -37.40
N SER A 789 22.36 19.47 -38.51
CA SER A 789 22.73 18.05 -38.66
C SER A 789 24.26 17.92 -38.65
N LEU A 790 24.80 17.11 -37.75
CA LEU A 790 26.23 16.98 -37.46
C LEU A 790 26.76 15.64 -38.00
N PRO A 791 27.81 15.64 -38.85
CA PRO A 791 28.42 14.41 -39.34
C PRO A 791 29.25 13.70 -38.27
N ILE A 792 29.50 12.42 -38.51
CA ILE A 792 30.49 11.62 -37.79
C ILE A 792 31.88 12.03 -38.28
N ASP A 793 32.71 12.45 -37.34
CA ASP A 793 34.10 12.83 -37.61
C ASP A 793 35.04 12.06 -36.68
N ILE A 794 36.04 11.39 -37.29
CA ILE A 794 36.98 10.54 -36.56
C ILE A 794 37.93 11.36 -35.67
N TYR A 795 38.35 12.53 -36.16
CA TYR A 795 39.21 13.43 -35.40
C TYR A 795 38.42 14.01 -34.23
N PHE A 796 37.14 14.31 -34.42
CA PHE A 796 36.29 14.75 -33.33
C PHE A 796 36.20 13.72 -32.21
N ARG A 797 35.96 12.46 -32.56
CA ARG A 797 35.90 11.37 -31.56
C ARG A 797 37.22 11.25 -30.80
N GLN A 798 38.34 11.23 -31.51
CA GLN A 798 39.68 11.16 -30.89
C GLN A 798 39.96 12.36 -29.97
N ALA A 799 39.62 13.57 -30.42
CA ALA A 799 39.84 14.79 -29.66
C ALA A 799 38.98 14.80 -28.37
N CYS A 800 37.73 14.34 -28.44
CA CYS A 800 36.89 14.12 -27.25
C CYS A 800 37.50 13.10 -26.27
N ASP A 801 38.05 11.98 -26.77
CA ASP A 801 38.70 10.95 -25.94
C ASP A 801 39.95 11.51 -25.22
N GLU A 802 40.68 12.42 -25.88
CA GLU A 802 41.85 13.12 -25.34
C GLU A 802 41.49 14.30 -24.40
N GLY A 803 40.21 14.60 -24.20
CA GLY A 803 39.76 15.76 -23.42
C GLY A 803 40.08 17.11 -24.09
N ARG A 804 40.27 17.09 -25.42
CA ARG A 804 40.50 18.25 -26.29
C ARG A 804 39.30 18.41 -27.21
N PRO A 805 38.24 19.12 -26.80
CA PRO A 805 37.14 19.39 -27.72
C PRO A 805 37.67 20.18 -28.93
N ILE A 806 36.96 20.18 -30.08
CA ILE A 806 37.46 20.61 -31.42
C ILE A 806 38.08 22.02 -31.42
N SER A 807 37.88 22.80 -30.36
CA SER A 807 38.35 24.16 -30.29
C SER A 807 39.85 24.35 -30.48
N GLU A 808 40.73 23.38 -30.21
CA GLU A 808 42.19 23.64 -30.30
C GLU A 808 42.81 23.62 -31.71
N LYS A 809 42.26 22.88 -32.69
CA LYS A 809 42.89 22.75 -34.02
C LYS A 809 41.86 22.57 -35.15
N ASN A 810 41.94 23.47 -36.14
CA ASN A 810 41.35 23.44 -37.49
C ASN A 810 39.89 23.88 -37.69
N ASP A 811 39.69 24.73 -38.72
CA ASP A 811 38.41 25.00 -39.38
C ASP A 811 37.88 23.73 -40.08
N THR A 812 37.32 22.82 -39.30
CA THR A 812 36.64 21.64 -39.82
C THR A 812 35.20 21.97 -40.22
N ILE A 813 34.64 21.18 -41.15
CA ILE A 813 33.21 21.26 -41.53
C ILE A 813 32.31 21.10 -40.29
N LEU A 814 32.75 20.30 -39.31
CA LEU A 814 32.03 20.11 -38.06
C LEU A 814 32.08 21.36 -37.17
N TRP A 815 33.23 22.05 -37.10
CA TRP A 815 33.36 23.31 -36.36
C TRP A 815 32.46 24.42 -36.94
N SER A 816 32.44 24.58 -38.27
CA SER A 816 31.55 25.56 -38.91
C SER A 816 30.07 25.28 -38.62
N LYS A 817 29.69 23.99 -38.53
CA LYS A 817 28.34 23.59 -38.13
C LYS A 817 28.01 23.95 -36.68
N PHE A 818 28.95 23.82 -35.74
CA PHE A 818 28.78 24.27 -34.35
C PHE A 818 28.70 25.80 -34.23
N ASN A 819 29.50 26.56 -35.00
CA ASN A 819 29.37 28.02 -35.06
C ASN A 819 28.00 28.45 -35.58
N ASN A 820 27.50 27.79 -36.63
CA ASN A 820 26.15 28.03 -37.14
C ASN A 820 25.09 27.71 -36.10
N LEU A 821 25.23 26.60 -35.36
CA LEU A 821 24.33 26.26 -34.26
C LEU A 821 24.35 27.34 -33.17
N ALA A 822 25.52 27.81 -32.74
CA ALA A 822 25.66 28.87 -31.76
C ALA A 822 25.01 30.18 -32.24
N ASN A 823 25.22 30.57 -33.49
CA ASN A 823 24.59 31.75 -34.10
C ASN A 823 23.05 31.64 -34.13
N GLU A 824 22.50 30.47 -34.46
CA GLU A 824 21.05 30.25 -34.41
C GLU A 824 20.51 30.34 -32.97
N ILE A 825 21.23 29.80 -31.98
CA ILE A 825 20.86 29.93 -30.56
C ILE A 825 20.88 31.42 -30.13
N VAL A 826 21.90 32.19 -30.52
CA VAL A 826 21.99 33.63 -30.21
C VAL A 826 20.84 34.41 -30.87
N LYS A 827 20.42 34.06 -32.08
CA LYS A 827 19.25 34.68 -32.73
C LYS A 827 17.95 34.37 -31.98
N LEU A 828 17.80 33.15 -31.46
CA LEU A 828 16.61 32.73 -30.72
C LEU A 828 16.59 33.31 -29.29
N LEU A 829 17.76 33.46 -28.67
CA LEU A 829 17.97 33.94 -27.30
C LEU A 829 19.01 35.06 -27.30
N PRO A 830 18.65 36.27 -27.76
CA PRO A 830 19.58 37.41 -27.77
C PRO A 830 19.85 37.91 -26.35
N THR A 831 21.08 38.34 -26.12
CA THR A 831 21.53 38.91 -24.85
C THR A 831 21.77 40.41 -25.00
N ASP A 832 21.19 41.21 -24.11
CA ASP A 832 21.38 42.65 -24.11
C ASP A 832 22.80 42.97 -23.61
N ARG A 833 23.68 43.35 -24.54
CA ARG A 833 25.04 43.83 -24.25
C ARG A 833 25.10 45.34 -24.00
N THR A 834 24.01 45.97 -23.56
CA THR A 834 24.04 47.34 -23.06
C THR A 834 24.50 47.32 -21.61
N THR A 835 25.55 48.10 -21.30
CA THR A 835 26.27 48.20 -20.01
C THR A 835 27.08 46.96 -19.60
N ILE A 836 28.32 46.89 -20.06
CA ILE A 836 29.58 46.85 -19.28
C ILE A 836 30.71 46.81 -20.34
N ILE A 837 31.18 48.00 -20.73
CA ILE A 837 32.58 48.24 -21.12
C ILE A 837 33.21 48.93 -19.91
#